data_AF-A0A1I0DYB2-F1
#
_entry.id   AF-A0A1I0DYB2-F1
#
_cell.length_a   1.000
_cell.length_b   1.000
_cell.length_c   1.000
_cell.angle_alpha   90.00
_cell.angle_beta   90.00
_cell.angle_gamma   90.00
#
_symmetry.space_group_name_H-M   'P 1'
#
loop_
_entity.id
_entity.type
_entity.pdbx_description
1 polymer ?
#
loop_
_entity_poly.entity_id
_entity_poly.type
_entity_poly.pdbx_seq_one_letter_code
_entity_poly.pdbx_strand_id
1 'polypeptide(L)'
;MTKVVNRADNSLQIEEIHRDWVFWNKLYNGDALEVLRTLPSASLQFAVTSPPYNAAHNYDGYDDNLEWEKYKDFLRDVITEIHRILVKGGRFAINVPFAVKNKKTKKVRFLATMIAGLCEELAFIEFEFITWHKGKDINHFQGNNTAWGSWKSPSNPVFRPLGEVVMVFSKEQTKLEGDKEKIDIEAEEFKNWTKNLWYINEEHGYENLMCIANNQNKKEHPCPYPEELVRRLLKLYTYKDNIILDPFNGIGTTTKVAKEMDRRFIGIEQSLEYCHIAAKSMGEAAGLVVTSSEETAAANLAILDIEEKEQNLPLINIEEIVEYKDLVNPSQIQQETVNRWFNFKESYSGKLVEQLIKRYKKEDCKRIIDPFMGAGSTLFKAYSLGIDSVGFDVNPISVLAAKVKTSNYDERDIKEIEDFIENLPKIAIEKQAYPHWDPLLNYISEEKLDLLLSYKAHIEKKIANEKVSDLLKILWLSMIEEVSDYKKDGNGIKKVNRNFPIDKIQERYREKLQIALEDISTFKEKNKHGASLSIINDSSMNIDKYEDIKDIEMLITSPPYANCFDYFEVYKVELWLGEYIKNHDDWRKLKKTAMRSNLNAKLESQDVLDHSYFTEIMVKINERVKDKRIKDKKIPIMLNNYFYDMRELLEKLRPKMKKGAIISIIVGNSAYGGVVIPTDEIIGVIGKSLGYQLVEIIKARPLRTSSQQMKIIEEKDKLLLRESIVTLKYT
;
A
#
# COMPACT_ATOMS: atom_id res chain seq x y z
N MET A 1 33.79 24.83 -35.78
CA MET A 1 34.77 24.35 -34.78
C MET A 1 34.12 24.41 -33.41
N THR A 2 33.90 23.21 -32.87
CA THR A 2 33.97 22.74 -31.47
C THR A 2 34.05 23.71 -30.26
N LYS A 3 33.36 23.26 -29.20
CA LYS A 3 33.53 23.43 -27.72
C LYS A 3 32.83 24.64 -27.07
N VAL A 4 31.84 24.48 -26.16
CA VAL A 4 31.68 23.74 -24.87
C VAL A 4 31.95 24.63 -23.64
N VAL A 5 30.85 24.97 -22.95
CA VAL A 5 30.53 24.94 -21.49
C VAL A 5 31.43 25.67 -20.47
N ASN A 6 30.82 26.60 -19.71
CA ASN A 6 30.67 26.51 -18.24
C ASN A 6 29.69 27.58 -17.70
N ARG A 7 28.60 27.14 -17.06
CA ARG A 7 28.30 27.20 -15.60
C ARG A 7 28.03 28.62 -15.09
N ALA A 8 26.74 28.95 -15.02
CA ALA A 8 26.23 30.01 -14.15
C ALA A 8 25.49 29.36 -12.97
N ASP A 9 25.91 29.83 -11.80
CA ASP A 9 25.37 29.65 -10.46
C ASP A 9 23.86 29.89 -10.39
N ASN A 10 23.16 29.02 -9.66
CA ASN A 10 21.88 29.36 -9.03
C ASN A 10 21.66 28.42 -7.85
N SER A 11 22.17 28.86 -6.71
CA SER A 11 21.83 28.40 -5.38
C SER A 11 20.35 28.70 -5.09
N LEU A 12 19.49 27.71 -5.26
CA LEU A 12 18.22 27.62 -4.53
C LEU A 12 18.42 26.54 -3.48
N GLN A 13 18.41 26.98 -2.22
CA GLN A 13 18.42 26.12 -1.04
C GLN A 13 17.27 25.12 -1.14
N ILE A 14 17.63 23.86 -1.32
CA ILE A 14 16.71 22.74 -1.20
C ILE A 14 16.57 22.49 0.30
N GLU A 15 15.43 22.86 0.88
CA GLU A 15 15.02 22.36 2.19
C GLU A 15 14.92 20.83 2.09
N GLU A 16 15.78 20.13 2.85
CA GLU A 16 15.75 18.68 3.05
C GLU A 16 14.46 18.28 3.78
N ILE A 17 13.41 17.95 3.03
CA ILE A 17 12.20 17.34 3.59
C ILE A 17 12.45 15.82 3.78
N HIS A 18 12.72 15.46 5.04
CA HIS A 18 12.72 14.15 5.73
C HIS A 18 12.46 12.83 4.94
N ARG A 19 13.42 11.89 5.03
CA ARG A 19 13.41 10.50 4.51
C ARG A 19 13.13 9.39 5.57
N ASP A 20 12.44 9.69 6.68
CA ASP A 20 12.72 8.97 7.95
C ASP A 20 11.73 7.90 8.47
N TRP A 21 10.79 7.33 7.69
CA TRP A 21 9.58 6.76 8.33
C TRP A 21 9.37 5.23 8.30
N VAL A 22 10.23 4.39 7.71
CA VAL A 22 9.88 2.96 7.54
C VAL A 22 10.39 2.00 8.65
N PHE A 23 11.54 2.26 9.28
CA PHE A 23 12.15 1.32 10.26
C PHE A 23 12.19 1.82 11.71
N TRP A 24 12.11 3.13 11.91
CA TRP A 24 12.41 3.75 13.21
C TRP A 24 11.13 4.16 13.93
N ASN A 25 11.22 4.31 15.24
CA ASN A 25 10.10 4.52 16.17
C ASN A 25 9.12 3.33 16.23
N LYS A 26 9.67 2.12 16.15
CA LYS A 26 8.90 0.86 16.14
C LYS A 26 9.21 -0.01 17.37
N LEU A 27 8.19 -0.76 17.77
CA LEU A 27 8.29 -1.87 18.71
C LEU A 27 8.02 -3.17 17.94
N TYR A 28 8.95 -4.11 18.02
CA TYR A 28 8.83 -5.43 17.43
C TYR A 28 8.52 -6.44 18.53
N ASN A 29 7.36 -7.09 18.43
CA ASN A 29 7.02 -8.23 19.26
C ASN A 29 7.54 -9.51 18.63
N GLY A 30 8.65 -10.04 19.16
CA GLY A 30 9.36 -11.17 18.57
C GLY A 30 10.59 -11.61 19.35
N ASP A 31 11.21 -12.71 18.91
CA ASP A 31 12.53 -13.11 19.41
C ASP A 31 13.58 -12.08 19.02
N ALA A 32 14.45 -11.72 19.97
CA ALA A 32 15.47 -10.69 19.76
C ALA A 32 16.39 -11.03 18.58
N LEU A 33 16.86 -12.28 18.49
CA LEU A 33 17.80 -12.69 17.46
C LEU A 33 17.12 -12.76 16.08
N GLU A 34 15.88 -13.27 16.02
CA GLU A 34 15.10 -13.29 14.78
C GLU A 34 14.88 -11.89 14.21
N VAL A 35 14.45 -10.94 15.06
CA VAL A 35 14.21 -9.56 14.63
C VAL A 35 15.52 -8.83 14.30
N LEU A 36 16.58 -9.00 15.10
CA LEU A 36 17.87 -8.37 14.80
C LEU A 36 18.41 -8.78 13.42
N ARG A 37 18.24 -10.05 13.04
CA ARG A 37 18.64 -10.54 11.70
C ARG A 37 17.92 -9.84 10.55
N THR A 38 16.73 -9.28 10.80
CA THR A 38 15.98 -8.49 9.81
C THR A 38 16.44 -7.03 9.69
N LEU A 39 17.23 -6.52 10.64
CA LEU A 39 17.66 -5.13 10.63
C LEU A 39 18.86 -4.93 9.67
N PRO A 40 18.91 -3.83 8.91
CA PRO A 40 20.00 -3.60 7.97
C PRO A 40 21.34 -3.39 8.69
N SER A 41 22.42 -3.85 8.06
CA SER A 41 23.78 -3.64 8.55
C SER A 41 24.13 -2.15 8.57
N ALA A 42 24.99 -1.73 9.51
CA ALA A 42 25.50 -0.36 9.60
C ALA A 42 24.42 0.73 9.48
N SER A 43 23.32 0.59 10.23
CA SER A 43 22.10 1.38 10.06
C SER A 43 21.71 2.24 11.27
N LEU A 44 22.29 1.99 12.46
CA LEU A 44 22.00 2.76 13.68
C LEU A 44 23.26 3.07 14.49
N GLN A 45 23.15 4.06 15.38
CA GLN A 45 24.30 4.66 16.07
C GLN A 45 24.54 4.08 17.45
N PHE A 46 23.49 3.61 18.13
CA PHE A 46 23.61 3.18 19.52
C PHE A 46 22.68 2.01 19.85
N ALA A 47 23.22 1.00 20.51
CA ALA A 47 22.44 -0.06 21.14
C ALA A 47 22.64 0.02 22.66
N VAL A 48 21.56 0.03 23.43
CA VAL A 48 21.60 -0.01 24.90
C VAL A 48 20.60 -1.02 25.41
N THR A 49 21.04 -1.90 26.30
CA THR A 49 20.19 -2.99 26.77
C THR A 49 20.61 -3.58 28.12
N SER A 50 19.75 -4.44 28.65
CA SER A 50 19.98 -5.26 29.84
C SER A 50 19.40 -6.65 29.56
N PRO A 51 20.20 -7.64 29.12
CA PRO A 51 19.68 -8.95 28.76
C PRO A 51 19.13 -9.71 29.98
N PRO A 52 18.34 -10.79 29.78
CA PRO A 52 18.08 -11.74 30.85
C PRO A 52 19.41 -12.33 31.38
N TYR A 53 19.54 -12.46 32.70
CA TYR A 53 20.83 -12.79 33.36
C TYR A 53 21.07 -14.29 33.58
N ASN A 54 20.17 -15.16 33.12
CA ASN A 54 20.16 -16.59 33.39
C ASN A 54 20.15 -16.93 34.91
N ALA A 55 19.38 -16.16 35.69
CA ALA A 55 19.35 -16.27 37.15
C ALA A 55 18.15 -17.08 37.67
N ALA A 56 17.38 -17.68 36.78
CA ALA A 56 16.11 -18.38 37.02
C ALA A 56 15.02 -17.45 37.56
N HIS A 57 14.87 -16.28 36.94
CA HIS A 57 13.68 -15.45 37.09
C HIS A 57 12.51 -15.96 36.24
N ASN A 58 11.28 -15.61 36.63
CA ASN A 58 10.10 -15.92 35.83
C ASN A 58 9.82 -14.71 34.94
N TYR A 59 10.14 -14.82 33.66
CA TYR A 59 9.70 -13.88 32.63
C TYR A 59 8.54 -14.50 31.86
N ASP A 60 7.63 -13.66 31.37
CA ASP A 60 6.58 -14.11 30.45
C ASP A 60 7.21 -14.43 29.09
N GLY A 61 6.96 -15.64 28.57
CA GLY A 61 7.48 -16.07 27.26
C GLY A 61 8.95 -16.50 27.17
N TYR A 62 9.79 -16.36 28.21
CA TYR A 62 11.23 -16.69 28.17
C TYR A 62 11.70 -17.57 29.35
N ASP A 63 12.53 -18.58 29.06
CA ASP A 63 13.18 -19.43 30.07
C ASP A 63 14.53 -18.84 30.52
N ASP A 64 14.54 -18.12 31.64
CA ASP A 64 15.76 -17.56 32.25
C ASP A 64 16.58 -18.59 33.05
N ASN A 65 16.54 -19.85 32.65
CA ASN A 65 17.31 -20.94 33.25
C ASN A 65 17.90 -21.89 32.21
N LEU A 66 18.43 -21.32 31.12
CA LEU A 66 19.16 -22.05 30.09
C LEU A 66 20.43 -22.72 30.63
N GLU A 67 20.85 -23.78 29.95
CA GLU A 67 22.19 -24.34 30.12
C GLU A 67 23.23 -23.23 29.84
N TRP A 68 24.34 -23.23 30.59
CA TRP A 68 25.26 -22.09 30.62
C TRP A 68 25.93 -21.82 29.27
N GLU A 69 26.33 -22.85 28.54
CA GLU A 69 26.93 -22.66 27.21
C GLU A 69 25.87 -22.21 26.20
N LYS A 70 24.65 -22.76 26.26
CA LYS A 70 23.53 -22.27 25.42
C LYS A 70 23.21 -20.80 25.65
N TYR A 71 23.29 -20.32 26.89
CA TYR A 71 23.11 -18.91 27.22
C TYR A 71 24.22 -18.02 26.64
N LYS A 72 25.48 -18.49 26.69
CA LYS A 72 26.58 -17.76 26.05
C LYS A 72 26.41 -17.70 24.53
N ASP A 73 26.03 -18.80 23.91
CA ASP A 73 25.82 -18.87 22.47
C ASP A 73 24.70 -17.92 22.04
N PHE A 74 23.58 -17.92 22.77
CA PHE A 74 22.50 -16.95 22.57
C PHE A 74 22.98 -15.50 22.64
N LEU A 75 23.72 -15.13 23.69
CA LEU A 75 24.25 -13.77 23.80
C LEU A 75 25.29 -13.45 22.72
N ARG A 76 26.16 -14.41 22.35
CA ARG A 76 27.12 -14.23 21.26
C ARG A 76 26.40 -13.92 19.96
N ASP A 77 25.34 -14.65 19.64
CA ASP A 77 24.56 -14.44 18.42
C ASP A 77 23.89 -13.06 18.42
N VAL A 78 23.28 -12.66 19.54
CA VAL A 78 22.66 -11.33 19.68
C VAL A 78 23.70 -10.22 19.53
N ILE A 79 24.85 -10.32 20.21
CA ILE A 79 25.93 -9.32 20.16
C ILE A 79 26.54 -9.26 18.75
N THR A 80 26.63 -10.40 18.05
CA THR A 80 27.10 -10.47 16.66
C THR A 80 26.20 -9.65 15.74
N GLU A 81 24.88 -9.79 15.87
CA GLU A 81 23.93 -8.99 15.09
C GLU A 81 24.00 -7.50 15.47
N ILE A 82 24.11 -7.16 16.76
CA ILE A 82 24.31 -5.77 17.19
C ILE A 82 25.58 -5.18 16.55
N HIS A 83 26.68 -5.93 16.55
CA HIS A 83 27.91 -5.52 15.89
C HIS A 83 27.68 -5.27 14.39
N ARG A 84 26.99 -6.17 13.68
CA ARG A 84 26.66 -6.01 12.25
C ARG A 84 25.84 -4.73 12.00
N ILE A 85 24.84 -4.48 12.83
CA ILE A 85 23.85 -3.40 12.67
C ILE A 85 24.43 -2.01 13.02
N LEU A 86 25.37 -1.92 13.96
CA LEU A 86 25.98 -0.63 14.33
C LEU A 86 26.79 -0.02 13.17
N VAL A 87 26.70 1.31 13.01
CA VAL A 87 27.61 2.07 12.13
C VAL A 87 29.04 2.05 12.68
N LYS A 88 30.01 2.40 11.83
CA LYS A 88 31.38 2.67 12.27
C LYS A 88 31.40 3.81 13.30
N GLY A 89 32.03 3.58 14.45
CA GLY A 89 31.98 4.52 15.58
C GLY A 89 30.71 4.43 16.43
N GLY A 90 29.73 3.63 16.01
CA GLY A 90 28.56 3.30 16.81
C GLY A 90 28.95 2.57 18.10
N ARG A 91 28.09 2.68 19.12
CA ARG A 91 28.39 2.15 20.45
C ARG A 91 27.35 1.13 20.92
N PHE A 92 27.82 0.17 21.69
CA PHE A 92 26.99 -0.81 22.38
C PHE A 92 27.20 -0.65 23.89
N ALA A 93 26.12 -0.36 24.62
CA ALA A 93 26.10 -0.28 26.06
C ALA A 93 25.27 -1.42 26.64
N ILE A 94 25.85 -2.19 27.57
CA ILE A 94 25.17 -3.31 28.20
C ILE A 94 25.23 -3.21 29.72
N ASN A 95 24.06 -3.18 30.36
CA ASN A 95 23.89 -3.14 31.81
C ASN A 95 23.73 -4.55 32.38
N VAL A 96 24.62 -4.96 33.27
CA VAL A 96 24.58 -6.28 33.93
C VAL A 96 25.19 -6.23 35.34
N PRO A 97 24.86 -7.16 36.24
CA PRO A 97 25.60 -7.33 37.49
C PRO A 97 27.02 -7.85 37.23
N PHE A 98 27.95 -7.49 38.11
CA PHE A 98 29.31 -8.06 38.11
C PHE A 98 29.27 -9.59 38.18
N ALA A 99 28.45 -10.14 39.08
CA ALA A 99 28.23 -11.56 39.24
C ALA A 99 26.75 -11.84 39.51
N VAL A 100 26.26 -12.93 38.93
CA VAL A 100 24.88 -13.39 39.10
C VAL A 100 24.87 -14.76 39.76
N LYS A 101 23.94 -14.97 40.70
CA LYS A 101 23.70 -16.27 41.34
C LYS A 101 22.40 -16.86 40.81
N ASN A 102 22.47 -18.00 40.15
CA ASN A 102 21.28 -18.70 39.67
C ASN A 102 20.48 -19.27 40.85
N LYS A 103 19.18 -18.93 40.94
CA LYS A 103 18.33 -19.27 42.09
C LYS A 103 18.06 -20.77 42.20
N LYS A 104 18.04 -21.50 41.09
CA LYS A 104 17.79 -22.95 41.03
C LYS A 104 19.07 -23.75 41.32
N THR A 105 20.15 -23.50 40.58
CA THR A 105 21.40 -24.27 40.69
C THR A 105 22.32 -23.80 41.82
N LYS A 106 22.08 -22.61 42.38
CA LYS A 106 22.90 -21.91 43.38
C LYS A 106 24.32 -21.55 42.92
N LYS A 107 24.69 -21.81 41.66
CA LYS A 107 25.99 -21.46 41.07
C LYS A 107 26.11 -19.94 40.87
N VAL A 108 27.31 -19.42 41.05
CA VAL A 108 27.67 -18.02 40.79
C VAL A 108 28.44 -17.94 39.46
N ARG A 109 28.12 -16.93 38.64
CA ARG A 109 28.77 -16.65 37.35
C ARG A 109 29.19 -15.19 37.29
N PHE A 110 30.40 -14.91 36.80
CA PHE A 110 30.90 -13.55 36.56
C PHE A 110 30.38 -13.05 35.22
N LEU A 111 29.16 -12.51 35.21
CA LEU A 111 28.41 -12.20 34.00
C LEU A 111 29.08 -11.09 33.19
N ALA A 112 29.48 -10.00 33.86
CA ALA A 112 30.16 -8.87 33.21
C ALA A 112 31.45 -9.30 32.50
N THR A 113 32.30 -10.08 33.17
CA THR A 113 33.57 -10.56 32.60
C THR A 113 33.35 -11.48 31.40
N MET A 114 32.32 -12.33 31.45
CA MET A 114 31.99 -13.23 30.35
C MET A 114 31.53 -12.45 29.12
N ILE A 115 30.65 -11.46 29.30
CA ILE A 115 30.14 -10.63 28.20
C ILE A 115 31.26 -9.75 27.62
N ALA A 116 32.14 -9.20 28.45
CA ALA A 116 33.30 -8.45 27.98
C ALA A 116 34.19 -9.28 27.05
N GLY A 117 34.47 -10.54 27.44
CA GLY A 117 35.21 -11.47 26.58
C GLY A 117 34.51 -11.77 25.26
N LEU A 118 33.17 -11.92 25.25
CA LEU A 118 32.41 -12.08 24.01
C LEU A 118 32.51 -10.85 23.10
N CYS A 119 32.44 -9.64 23.67
CA CYS A 119 32.60 -8.42 22.89
C CYS A 119 34.00 -8.30 22.28
N GLU A 120 35.05 -8.65 23.03
CA GLU A 120 36.44 -8.70 22.55
C GLU A 120 36.59 -9.72 21.39
N GLU A 121 36.04 -10.93 21.55
CA GLU A 121 35.99 -11.96 20.50
C GLU A 121 35.30 -11.47 19.22
N LEU A 122 34.29 -10.61 19.36
CA LEU A 122 33.51 -10.03 18.27
C LEU A 122 34.08 -8.70 17.74
N ALA A 123 35.33 -8.40 18.05
CA ALA A 123 36.09 -7.23 17.55
C ALA A 123 35.49 -5.86 17.91
N PHE A 124 34.74 -5.79 19.00
CA PHE A 124 34.45 -4.50 19.63
C PHE A 124 35.71 -3.93 20.29
N ILE A 125 35.85 -2.60 20.27
CA ILE A 125 36.85 -1.87 21.04
C ILE A 125 36.26 -1.60 22.42
N GLU A 126 36.90 -2.06 23.50
CA GLU A 126 36.47 -1.65 24.84
C GLU A 126 36.65 -0.15 25.01
N PHE A 127 35.58 0.51 25.45
CA PHE A 127 35.57 1.96 25.55
C PHE A 127 35.46 2.41 27.01
N GLU A 128 34.40 2.03 27.71
CA GLU A 128 34.18 2.48 29.10
C GLU A 128 33.58 1.41 30.01
N PHE A 129 33.87 1.54 31.30
CA PHE A 129 33.34 0.68 32.37
C PHE A 129 32.71 1.54 33.47
N ILE A 130 31.39 1.66 33.47
CA ILE A 130 30.64 2.55 34.35
C ILE A 130 30.03 1.73 35.48
N THR A 131 30.29 2.09 36.73
CA THR A 131 29.66 1.47 37.90
C THR A 131 28.40 2.24 38.27
N TRP A 132 27.23 1.62 38.10
CA TRP A 132 25.98 2.15 38.63
C TRP A 132 25.76 1.64 40.05
N HIS A 133 25.94 2.54 41.03
CA HIS A 133 25.71 2.23 42.44
C HIS A 133 24.21 2.32 42.78
N LYS A 134 23.63 1.25 43.31
CA LYS A 134 22.19 1.16 43.64
C LYS A 134 21.89 1.70 45.05
N GLY A 135 22.44 2.87 45.34
CA GLY A 135 22.35 3.55 46.63
C GLY A 135 22.43 5.06 46.48
N LYS A 136 21.87 5.81 47.43
CA LYS A 136 21.80 7.29 47.37
C LYS A 136 23.19 7.95 47.40
N ASP A 137 24.12 7.32 48.09
CA ASP A 137 25.53 7.73 48.21
C ASP A 137 26.38 6.49 48.57
N ILE A 138 27.68 6.70 48.82
CA ILE A 138 28.62 5.62 49.20
C ILE A 138 28.30 4.96 50.56
N ASN A 139 27.49 5.61 51.41
CA ASN A 139 27.16 5.18 52.76
C ASN A 139 25.74 4.56 52.86
N HIS A 140 24.90 4.68 51.84
CA HIS A 140 23.51 4.19 51.81
C HIS A 140 23.28 3.09 50.76
N PHE A 141 22.73 1.96 51.19
CA PHE A 141 22.41 0.81 50.34
C PHE A 141 20.97 0.29 50.59
N GLN A 142 20.30 -0.24 49.56
CA GLN A 142 18.96 -0.83 49.68
C GLN A 142 19.01 -2.32 50.08
N GLY A 143 18.66 -2.66 51.33
CA GLY A 143 18.44 -4.04 51.79
C GLY A 143 18.87 -4.32 53.25
N ASN A 144 18.55 -5.51 53.77
CA ASN A 144 19.06 -5.98 55.06
C ASN A 144 20.56 -6.33 54.95
N ASN A 145 21.41 -5.52 55.58
CA ASN A 145 22.85 -5.38 55.33
C ASN A 145 23.77 -6.42 56.01
N THR A 146 23.23 -7.50 56.56
CA THR A 146 24.03 -8.45 57.34
C THR A 146 24.00 -9.84 56.71
N ALA A 147 25.17 -10.40 56.40
CA ALA A 147 25.33 -11.80 56.02
C ALA A 147 25.14 -12.71 57.26
N TRP A 148 23.91 -12.79 57.78
CA TRP A 148 23.60 -13.47 59.03
C TRP A 148 24.07 -14.93 59.09
N GLY A 149 24.12 -15.63 57.96
CA GLY A 149 24.62 -17.01 57.87
C GLY A 149 26.13 -17.18 58.16
N SER A 150 26.90 -16.09 58.17
CA SER A 150 28.34 -16.07 58.46
C SER A 150 28.75 -14.80 59.24
N TRP A 151 27.83 -14.23 60.02
CA TRP A 151 28.07 -13.00 60.76
C TRP A 151 29.25 -13.16 61.72
N LYS A 152 30.28 -12.32 61.54
CA LYS A 152 31.56 -12.38 62.28
C LYS A 152 32.26 -13.74 62.21
N SER A 153 32.08 -14.49 61.13
CA SER A 153 32.73 -15.78 60.89
C SER A 153 33.41 -15.82 59.53
N PRO A 154 34.65 -16.33 59.43
CA PRO A 154 35.31 -16.55 58.15
C PRO A 154 34.75 -17.77 57.40
N SER A 155 33.71 -18.44 57.92
CA SER A 155 33.20 -19.70 57.37
C SER A 155 32.77 -19.59 55.90
N ASN A 156 32.03 -18.53 55.54
CA ASN A 156 31.63 -18.22 54.17
C ASN A 156 30.99 -16.81 54.07
N PRO A 157 31.75 -15.72 54.23
CA PRO A 157 31.21 -14.38 54.05
C PRO A 157 30.77 -14.17 52.60
N VAL A 158 29.48 -13.88 52.38
CA VAL A 158 28.94 -13.59 51.06
C VAL A 158 28.89 -12.08 50.84
N PHE A 159 29.67 -11.59 49.88
CA PHE A 159 29.67 -10.20 49.48
C PHE A 159 28.35 -9.85 48.77
N ARG A 160 27.76 -8.71 49.14
CA ARG A 160 26.54 -8.20 48.50
C ARG A 160 26.96 -7.25 47.37
N PRO A 161 26.49 -7.44 46.13
CA PRO A 161 26.81 -6.54 45.04
C PRO A 161 26.17 -5.18 45.30
N LEU A 162 26.99 -4.12 45.36
CA LEU A 162 26.55 -2.76 45.67
C LEU A 162 25.93 -2.02 44.46
N GLY A 163 25.98 -2.64 43.28
CA GLY A 163 25.55 -2.02 42.04
C GLY A 163 25.64 -2.96 40.84
N GLU A 164 25.36 -2.41 39.68
CA GLU A 164 25.55 -3.03 38.36
C GLU A 164 26.64 -2.27 37.60
N VAL A 165 27.10 -2.87 36.51
CA VAL A 165 28.03 -2.25 35.57
C VAL A 165 27.33 -2.00 34.25
N VAL A 166 27.59 -0.84 33.66
CA VAL A 166 27.36 -0.58 32.24
C VAL A 166 28.70 -0.60 31.53
N MET A 167 28.89 -1.59 30.66
CA MET A 167 30.07 -1.68 29.80
C MET A 167 29.73 -1.07 28.45
N VAL A 168 30.61 -0.20 27.96
CA VAL A 168 30.44 0.50 26.68
C VAL A 168 31.54 0.06 25.73
N PHE A 169 31.14 -0.29 24.52
CA PHE A 169 32.00 -0.76 23.46
C PHE A 169 31.80 0.08 22.20
N SER A 170 32.85 0.23 21.40
CA SER A 170 32.81 0.93 20.12
C SER A 170 33.09 -0.01 18.96
N LYS A 171 32.35 0.14 17.86
CA LYS A 171 32.62 -0.61 16.63
C LYS A 171 33.68 0.08 15.79
N GLU A 172 34.77 -0.63 15.49
CA GLU A 172 35.87 -0.30 14.56
C GLU A 172 36.67 0.99 14.83
N GLN A 173 36.07 2.04 15.41
CA GLN A 173 36.72 3.28 15.82
C GLN A 173 36.00 3.87 17.03
N THR A 174 36.68 4.70 17.82
CA THR A 174 36.11 5.29 19.05
C THR A 174 35.29 6.56 18.79
N LYS A 175 35.51 7.23 17.65
CA LYS A 175 34.80 8.45 17.26
C LYS A 175 33.52 8.12 16.50
N LEU A 176 32.38 8.58 17.01
CA LEU A 176 31.11 8.64 16.29
C LEU A 176 31.04 9.95 15.49
N GLU A 177 30.93 9.86 14.18
CA GLU A 177 30.68 11.03 13.32
C GLU A 177 29.22 11.50 13.47
N GLY A 178 29.00 12.81 13.48
CA GLY A 178 27.66 13.38 13.56
C GLY A 178 27.64 14.89 13.52
N ASP A 179 26.43 15.44 13.49
CA ASP A 179 26.17 16.86 13.39
C ASP A 179 26.39 17.56 14.73
N LYS A 180 27.31 18.53 14.75
CA LYS A 180 27.65 19.29 15.96
C LYS A 180 26.48 20.13 16.47
N GLU A 181 25.56 20.52 15.60
CA GLU A 181 24.36 21.29 15.99
C GLU A 181 23.34 20.42 16.75
N LYS A 182 23.46 19.08 16.64
CA LYS A 182 22.59 18.10 17.30
C LYS A 182 23.15 17.58 18.63
N ILE A 183 24.21 18.22 19.16
CA ILE A 183 24.74 17.94 20.48
C ILE A 183 23.86 18.65 21.51
N ASP A 184 23.35 17.91 22.49
CA ASP A 184 22.46 18.43 23.52
C ASP A 184 22.98 18.24 24.95
N ILE A 185 24.20 17.70 25.14
CA ILE A 185 24.85 17.58 26.45
C ILE A 185 25.43 18.92 26.91
N GLU A 186 25.19 19.27 28.17
CA GLU A 186 25.69 20.49 28.79
C GLU A 186 27.06 20.28 29.45
N ALA A 187 27.80 21.37 29.67
CA ALA A 187 29.16 21.30 30.21
C ALA A 187 29.22 20.68 31.63
N GLU A 188 28.23 20.95 32.48
CA GLU A 188 28.18 20.42 33.84
C GLU A 188 27.74 18.94 33.87
N GLU A 189 26.78 18.58 33.01
CA GLU A 189 26.41 17.19 32.78
C GLU A 189 27.62 16.37 32.31
N PHE A 190 28.36 16.86 31.31
CA PHE A 190 29.54 16.19 30.79
C PHE A 190 30.58 15.95 31.90
N LYS A 191 30.97 16.99 32.65
CA LYS A 191 31.95 16.87 33.75
C LYS A 191 31.52 15.88 34.84
N ASN A 192 30.22 15.79 35.12
CA ASN A 192 29.71 14.91 36.15
C ASN A 192 29.52 13.48 35.68
N TRP A 193 29.08 13.27 34.45
CA TRP A 193 28.74 11.95 33.93
C TRP A 193 29.93 11.22 33.30
N THR A 194 31.03 11.92 32.99
CA THR A 194 32.30 11.26 32.62
C THR A 194 33.07 10.69 33.81
N LYS A 195 32.49 10.70 35.03
CA LYS A 195 33.00 9.94 36.17
C LYS A 195 32.47 8.53 36.08
N ASN A 196 33.31 7.52 36.24
CA ASN A 196 32.93 6.10 36.08
C ASN A 196 32.12 5.50 37.26
N LEU A 197 31.66 6.33 38.20
CA LEU A 197 30.80 5.94 39.31
C LEU A 197 29.54 6.80 39.33
N TRP A 198 28.39 6.19 39.03
CA TRP A 198 27.12 6.88 38.86
C TRP A 198 26.18 6.59 40.04
N TYR A 199 25.71 7.68 40.64
CA TYR A 199 24.60 7.70 41.61
C TYR A 199 23.34 8.22 40.93
N ILE A 200 22.22 7.54 41.15
CA ILE A 200 20.88 7.92 40.67
C ILE A 200 19.97 7.96 41.91
N ASN A 201 19.56 9.16 42.33
CA ASN A 201 18.88 9.44 43.60
C ASN A 201 17.34 9.53 43.44
N GLU A 202 16.64 9.78 44.57
CA GLU A 202 15.17 9.90 44.65
C GLU A 202 14.52 10.95 43.75
N GLU A 203 15.22 12.06 43.47
CA GLU A 203 14.71 13.14 42.63
C GLU A 203 14.73 12.81 41.12
N HIS A 204 15.46 11.76 40.70
CA HIS A 204 15.63 11.39 39.28
C HIS A 204 15.02 10.01 38.93
N GLY A 205 13.91 9.63 39.58
CA GLY A 205 13.11 8.44 39.19
C GLY A 205 13.39 7.15 39.97
N TYR A 206 13.64 7.27 41.27
CA TYR A 206 13.94 6.15 42.18
C TYR A 206 12.75 5.23 42.51
N GLU A 207 11.54 5.57 42.06
CA GLU A 207 10.33 4.76 42.33
C GLU A 207 10.39 3.36 41.67
N ASN A 208 11.23 3.16 40.63
CA ASN A 208 11.39 1.85 39.98
C ASN A 208 12.28 0.86 40.74
N LEU A 209 13.02 1.29 41.77
CA LEU A 209 13.87 0.40 42.58
C LEU A 209 13.08 -0.39 43.65
N MET A 210 11.86 0.02 44.00
CA MET A 210 11.05 -0.65 45.02
C MET A 210 10.41 -1.98 44.57
N CYS A 211 10.44 -2.30 43.27
CA CYS A 211 9.80 -3.51 42.75
C CYS A 211 10.45 -4.82 43.24
N ILE A 212 11.72 -4.81 43.64
CA ILE A 212 12.42 -6.05 44.01
C ILE A 212 12.22 -6.44 45.49
N ALA A 213 11.95 -5.48 46.39
CA ALA A 213 11.95 -5.76 47.84
C ALA A 213 10.56 -6.00 48.46
N ASN A 214 9.48 -5.38 47.97
CA ASN A 214 8.19 -5.36 48.68
C ASN A 214 6.92 -5.76 47.89
N ASN A 215 6.99 -6.00 46.57
CA ASN A 215 5.77 -6.26 45.79
C ASN A 215 5.47 -7.76 45.62
N GLN A 216 4.85 -8.36 46.63
CA GLN A 216 4.16 -9.66 46.50
C GLN A 216 2.85 -9.57 45.67
N ASN A 217 2.45 -8.40 45.13
CA ASN A 217 1.10 -8.20 44.58
C ASN A 217 0.93 -7.21 43.40
N LYS A 218 1.89 -7.05 42.48
CA LYS A 218 1.63 -6.34 41.19
C LYS A 218 2.25 -7.06 39.99
N LYS A 219 1.44 -7.20 38.93
CA LYS A 219 1.73 -7.81 37.61
C LYS A 219 2.67 -6.95 36.72
N GLU A 220 3.44 -6.03 37.29
CA GLU A 220 4.28 -5.10 36.53
C GLU A 220 5.72 -5.67 36.42
N HIS A 221 6.33 -5.55 35.24
CA HIS A 221 7.60 -6.17 34.81
C HIS A 221 8.68 -6.22 35.91
N PRO A 222 9.36 -7.36 36.13
CA PRO A 222 10.14 -7.59 37.34
C PRO A 222 11.44 -6.77 37.50
N CYS A 223 11.99 -6.14 36.44
CA CYS A 223 13.28 -5.45 36.55
C CYS A 223 13.61 -4.40 35.44
N PRO A 224 12.98 -3.21 35.41
CA PRO A 224 13.44 -2.12 34.54
C PRO A 224 14.65 -1.36 35.14
N TYR A 225 15.63 -0.98 34.33
CA TYR A 225 16.69 -0.03 34.73
C TYR A 225 16.16 1.43 34.65
N PRO A 226 16.75 2.39 35.39
CA PRO A 226 16.19 3.74 35.53
C PRO A 226 16.35 4.57 34.25
N GLU A 227 15.36 5.42 33.96
CA GLU A 227 15.35 6.31 32.78
C GLU A 227 16.56 7.25 32.76
N GLU A 228 16.99 7.72 33.92
CA GLU A 228 18.18 8.57 34.06
C GLU A 228 19.46 7.88 33.57
N LEU A 229 19.58 6.56 33.75
CA LEU A 229 20.73 5.81 33.21
C LEU A 229 20.77 5.92 31.69
N VAL A 230 19.63 5.70 31.03
CA VAL A 230 19.49 5.83 29.58
C VAL A 230 19.75 7.26 29.14
N ARG A 231 19.19 8.25 29.84
CA ARG A 231 19.33 9.68 29.53
C ARG A 231 20.80 10.09 29.44
N ARG A 232 21.60 9.70 30.44
CA ARG A 232 23.05 9.95 30.46
C ARG A 232 23.77 9.28 29.30
N LEU A 233 23.47 8.01 29.04
CA LEU A 233 24.08 7.27 27.92
C LEU A 233 23.75 7.90 26.57
N LEU A 234 22.50 8.31 26.33
CA LEU A 234 22.10 8.95 25.07
C LEU A 234 22.80 10.30 24.86
N LYS A 235 22.89 11.16 25.88
CA LYS A 235 23.60 12.45 25.75
C LYS A 235 25.11 12.29 25.57
N LEU A 236 25.72 11.31 26.24
CA LEU A 236 27.17 11.06 26.14
C LEU A 236 27.57 10.43 24.80
N TYR A 237 26.71 9.58 24.23
CA TYR A 237 27.12 8.68 23.16
C TYR A 237 26.38 8.85 21.83
N THR A 238 25.40 9.75 21.75
CA THR A 238 24.58 9.98 20.55
C THR A 238 24.31 11.46 20.29
N TYR A 239 23.99 11.78 19.05
CA TYR A 239 23.41 13.07 18.67
C TYR A 239 21.87 12.98 18.65
N LYS A 240 21.15 14.11 18.66
CA LYS A 240 19.72 14.10 18.32
C LYS A 240 19.48 13.46 16.94
N ASP A 241 18.29 12.89 16.75
CA ASP A 241 17.87 12.10 15.57
C ASP A 241 18.62 10.79 15.32
N ASN A 242 19.64 10.47 16.12
CA ASN A 242 20.27 9.15 16.07
C ASN A 242 19.27 8.05 16.43
N ILE A 243 19.53 6.86 15.91
CA ILE A 243 18.67 5.70 16.12
C ILE A 243 19.23 4.84 17.24
N ILE A 244 18.36 4.53 18.20
CA ILE A 244 18.65 3.78 19.42
C ILE A 244 17.98 2.40 19.36
N LEU A 245 18.74 1.34 19.55
CA LEU A 245 18.25 -0.03 19.61
C LEU A 245 18.22 -0.55 21.06
N ASP A 246 17.10 -1.15 21.45
CA ASP A 246 17.03 -2.03 22.62
C ASP A 246 16.47 -3.41 22.21
N PRO A 247 17.32 -4.46 22.11
CA PRO A 247 16.89 -5.81 21.77
C PRO A 247 16.14 -6.54 22.89
N PHE A 248 16.14 -5.99 24.12
CA PHE A 248 15.44 -6.54 25.29
C PHE A 248 14.64 -5.42 25.97
N ASN A 249 13.72 -4.84 25.20
CA ASN A 249 13.11 -3.55 25.50
C ASN A 249 12.20 -3.56 26.75
N GLY A 250 11.68 -4.72 27.16
CA GLY A 250 10.78 -4.84 28.31
C GLY A 250 9.59 -3.89 28.18
N ILE A 251 9.34 -3.11 29.23
CA ILE A 251 8.27 -2.10 29.26
C ILE A 251 8.65 -0.76 28.59
N GLY A 252 9.77 -0.70 27.86
CA GLY A 252 10.09 0.40 26.96
C GLY A 252 10.84 1.58 27.58
N THR A 253 11.63 1.39 28.65
CA THR A 253 12.44 2.46 29.25
C THR A 253 13.34 3.12 28.21
N THR A 254 14.09 2.34 27.43
CA THR A 254 14.99 2.88 26.41
C THR A 254 14.26 3.63 25.32
N THR A 255 13.24 3.02 24.73
CA THR A 255 12.48 3.61 23.63
C THR A 255 11.75 4.87 24.06
N LYS A 256 11.22 4.89 25.29
CA LYS A 256 10.58 6.07 25.88
C LYS A 256 11.58 7.22 26.03
N VAL A 257 12.73 6.98 26.66
CA VAL A 257 13.74 8.03 26.88
C VAL A 257 14.34 8.51 25.55
N ALA A 258 14.60 7.60 24.60
CA ALA A 258 15.03 7.97 23.26
C ALA A 258 14.04 8.94 22.61
N LYS A 259 12.73 8.63 22.67
CA LYS A 259 11.68 9.52 22.16
C LYS A 259 11.65 10.87 22.86
N GLU A 260 11.66 10.90 24.21
CA GLU A 260 11.63 12.14 24.99
C GLU A 260 12.81 13.07 24.69
N MET A 261 13.91 12.51 24.21
CA MET A 261 15.14 13.23 23.93
C MET A 261 15.33 13.53 22.44
N ASP A 262 14.28 13.44 21.62
CA ASP A 262 14.36 13.66 20.16
C ASP A 262 15.36 12.69 19.47
N ARG A 263 15.37 11.43 19.90
CA ARG A 263 16.06 10.34 19.19
C ARG A 263 15.01 9.38 18.62
N ARG A 264 15.42 8.67 17.58
CA ARG A 264 14.62 7.59 17.00
C ARG A 264 14.92 6.28 17.69
N PHE A 265 14.00 5.31 17.66
CA PHE A 265 14.20 4.07 18.39
C PHE A 265 13.73 2.80 17.66
N ILE A 266 14.32 1.67 18.04
CA ILE A 266 13.82 0.31 17.78
C ILE A 266 13.83 -0.42 19.12
N GLY A 267 12.66 -0.89 19.55
CA GLY A 267 12.54 -1.80 20.70
C GLY A 267 12.12 -3.18 20.24
N ILE A 268 12.77 -4.23 20.74
CA ILE A 268 12.39 -5.62 20.49
C ILE A 268 12.03 -6.25 21.82
N GLU A 269 10.87 -6.90 21.90
CA GLU A 269 10.38 -7.52 23.12
C GLU A 269 9.51 -8.75 22.83
N GLN A 270 9.84 -9.87 23.44
CA GLN A 270 9.16 -11.14 23.18
C GLN A 270 7.75 -11.18 23.78
N SER A 271 7.52 -10.58 24.95
CA SER A 271 6.20 -10.50 25.58
C SER A 271 5.34 -9.42 24.93
N LEU A 272 4.24 -9.84 24.33
CA LEU A 272 3.26 -8.93 23.74
C LEU A 272 2.63 -8.01 24.81
N GLU A 273 2.49 -8.48 26.06
CA GLU A 273 2.01 -7.66 27.17
C GLU A 273 2.97 -6.50 27.46
N TYR A 274 4.28 -6.77 27.50
CA TYR A 274 5.30 -5.73 27.70
C TYR A 274 5.39 -4.76 26.53
N CYS A 275 5.25 -5.25 25.29
CA CYS A 275 5.11 -4.40 24.11
C CYS A 275 3.93 -3.42 24.23
N HIS A 276 2.78 -3.87 24.72
CA HIS A 276 1.63 -2.98 24.91
C HIS A 276 1.85 -1.94 26.00
N ILE A 277 2.52 -2.31 27.11
CA ILE A 277 2.88 -1.37 28.18
C ILE A 277 3.86 -0.31 27.65
N ALA A 278 4.87 -0.74 26.90
CA ALA A 278 5.84 0.15 26.24
C ALA A 278 5.17 1.09 25.23
N ALA A 279 4.26 0.60 24.39
CA ALA A 279 3.53 1.43 23.45
C ALA A 279 2.67 2.48 24.18
N LYS A 280 1.99 2.08 25.27
CA LYS A 280 1.14 2.97 26.06
C LYS A 280 1.94 4.09 26.73
N SER A 281 3.14 3.81 27.25
CA SER A 281 3.99 4.82 27.90
C SER A 281 4.52 5.86 26.91
N MET A 282 4.56 5.52 25.61
CA MET A 282 5.01 6.40 24.54
C MET A 282 3.87 7.11 23.77
N GLY A 283 2.60 6.73 23.94
CA GLY A 283 1.45 7.28 23.21
C GLY A 283 1.31 6.78 21.76
N GLU A 284 0.34 7.30 20.98
CA GLU A 284 -0.05 6.85 19.61
C GLU A 284 1.07 6.85 18.54
N ALA A 285 2.29 7.28 18.87
CA ALA A 285 3.40 7.40 17.93
C ALA A 285 4.31 6.16 17.84
N ALA A 286 4.12 5.13 18.68
CA ALA A 286 4.91 3.89 18.62
C ALA A 286 4.17 2.83 17.78
N GLY A 287 4.70 2.50 16.60
CA GLY A 287 4.15 1.42 15.76
C GLY A 287 4.52 0.04 16.33
N LEU A 288 3.53 -0.79 16.67
CA LEU A 288 3.75 -2.17 17.12
C LEU A 288 3.70 -3.15 15.92
N VAL A 289 4.74 -3.96 15.77
CA VAL A 289 4.89 -4.99 14.73
C VAL A 289 4.93 -6.36 15.41
N VAL A 290 4.08 -7.30 15.04
CA VAL A 290 4.01 -8.64 15.66
C VAL A 290 4.61 -9.70 14.73
N THR A 291 5.66 -10.40 15.16
CA THR A 291 6.27 -11.50 14.42
C THR A 291 5.74 -12.83 14.98
N SER A 292 4.89 -13.55 14.25
CA SER A 292 4.52 -14.93 14.60
C SER A 292 5.43 -15.93 13.88
N SER A 293 5.86 -16.96 14.60
CA SER A 293 6.84 -17.98 14.16
C SER A 293 6.25 -19.07 13.24
N GLU A 294 7.14 -19.61 12.40
CA GLU A 294 7.09 -20.82 11.54
C GLU A 294 6.66 -20.68 10.06
N GLU A 295 5.78 -19.77 9.65
CA GLU A 295 5.53 -19.53 8.20
C GLU A 295 6.52 -18.50 7.58
N THR A 296 7.27 -17.80 8.43
CA THR A 296 8.10 -16.62 8.09
C THR A 296 9.53 -16.97 7.70
N ALA A 297 10.05 -18.14 8.06
CA ALA A 297 11.45 -18.51 7.79
C ALA A 297 11.71 -18.82 6.30
N ALA A 298 10.72 -19.39 5.60
CA ALA A 298 10.79 -19.62 4.16
C ALA A 298 10.59 -18.32 3.35
N ALA A 299 9.82 -17.37 3.89
CA ALA A 299 9.69 -16.02 3.33
C ALA A 299 11.00 -15.22 3.49
N ASN A 300 11.68 -15.33 4.63
CA ASN A 300 12.90 -14.57 4.92
C ASN A 300 14.14 -14.99 4.11
N LEU A 301 14.25 -16.24 3.68
CA LEU A 301 15.30 -16.68 2.76
C LEU A 301 15.07 -16.20 1.31
N ALA A 302 13.82 -15.96 0.92
CA ALA A 302 13.48 -15.34 -0.36
C ALA A 302 13.63 -13.80 -0.35
N ILE A 303 13.54 -13.18 0.83
CA ILE A 303 13.74 -11.74 1.05
C ILE A 303 15.21 -11.32 0.85
N LEU A 304 16.17 -12.15 1.25
CA LEU A 304 17.61 -11.80 1.20
C LEU A 304 18.19 -11.68 -0.22
N ASP A 305 17.65 -12.40 -1.21
CA ASP A 305 18.05 -12.25 -2.62
C ASP A 305 17.35 -11.08 -3.34
N ILE A 306 16.34 -10.48 -2.72
CA ILE A 306 15.57 -9.34 -3.24
C ILE A 306 16.13 -8.01 -2.67
N GLU A 307 16.62 -8.01 -1.43
CA GLU A 307 16.95 -6.78 -0.69
C GLU A 307 18.26 -6.06 -1.08
N GLU A 308 19.18 -6.71 -1.81
CA GLU A 308 20.33 -5.97 -2.40
C GLU A 308 19.89 -5.05 -3.56
N LYS A 309 18.63 -5.15 -4.03
CA LYS A 309 18.07 -4.29 -5.08
C LYS A 309 16.97 -3.33 -4.60
N GLU A 310 16.59 -3.34 -3.33
CA GLU A 310 15.45 -2.56 -2.80
C GLU A 310 15.82 -1.31 -1.98
N GLN A 311 17.08 -0.85 -1.95
CA GLN A 311 17.50 0.41 -1.30
C GLN A 311 16.95 1.71 -1.94
N ASN A 312 15.89 1.65 -2.75
CA ASN A 312 15.26 2.83 -3.37
C ASN A 312 13.72 2.72 -3.38
N LEU A 313 13.07 2.99 -2.25
CA LEU A 313 11.68 3.46 -2.26
C LEU A 313 11.70 5.01 -2.36
N PRO A 314 11.46 5.62 -3.54
CA PRO A 314 11.52 7.06 -3.69
C PRO A 314 10.39 7.78 -2.96
N LEU A 315 10.71 8.99 -2.48
CA LEU A 315 9.81 10.12 -2.25
C LEU A 315 8.71 10.10 -3.31
N ILE A 316 7.47 9.81 -2.91
CA ILE A 316 6.32 9.86 -3.81
C ILE A 316 5.95 11.33 -3.95
N ASN A 317 6.30 11.96 -5.06
CA ASN A 317 5.81 13.30 -5.36
C ASN A 317 4.31 13.21 -5.64
N ILE A 318 3.50 13.76 -4.74
CA ILE A 318 2.06 13.87 -4.89
C ILE A 318 1.74 15.29 -5.31
N GLU A 319 1.51 15.50 -6.60
CA GLU A 319 1.09 16.78 -7.16
C GLU A 319 -0.44 16.84 -7.26
N GLU A 320 -1.03 17.99 -6.91
CA GLU A 320 -2.44 18.26 -7.18
C GLU A 320 -2.56 19.13 -8.44
N ILE A 321 -3.12 18.54 -9.50
CA ILE A 321 -3.36 19.25 -10.77
C ILE A 321 -4.86 19.50 -10.89
N VAL A 322 -5.26 20.72 -10.54
CA VAL A 322 -6.68 21.14 -10.47
C VAL A 322 -7.42 20.87 -11.79
N GLU A 323 -6.74 21.05 -12.92
CA GLU A 323 -7.31 20.84 -14.26
C GLU A 323 -7.76 19.39 -14.50
N TYR A 324 -7.13 18.40 -13.86
CA TYR A 324 -7.44 16.99 -14.10
C TYR A 324 -8.70 16.52 -13.37
N LYS A 325 -9.13 17.25 -12.33
CA LYS A 325 -10.35 16.97 -11.56
C LYS A 325 -11.58 16.74 -12.44
N ASP A 326 -11.73 17.59 -13.44
CA ASP A 326 -12.86 17.60 -14.37
C ASP A 326 -12.69 16.56 -15.48
N LEU A 327 -11.44 16.25 -15.83
CA LEU A 327 -11.11 15.32 -16.91
C LEU A 327 -11.22 13.84 -16.50
N VAL A 328 -11.09 13.53 -15.21
CA VAL A 328 -11.38 12.19 -14.66
C VAL A 328 -12.86 12.01 -14.31
N ASN A 329 -13.70 13.03 -14.44
CA ASN A 329 -15.11 12.99 -14.05
C ASN A 329 -16.04 12.66 -15.23
N PRO A 330 -16.73 11.51 -15.23
CA PRO A 330 -17.60 11.06 -16.32
C PRO A 330 -18.74 12.02 -16.67
N SER A 331 -19.26 12.79 -15.71
CA SER A 331 -20.44 13.65 -15.94
C SER A 331 -20.18 14.79 -16.91
N GLN A 332 -18.92 15.23 -17.05
CA GLN A 332 -18.55 16.34 -17.93
C GLN A 332 -18.15 15.87 -19.34
N ILE A 333 -17.86 14.58 -19.51
CA ILE A 333 -17.47 13.95 -20.79
C ILE A 333 -18.66 13.81 -21.73
N GLN A 334 -19.88 13.69 -21.16
CA GLN A 334 -21.13 13.45 -21.90
C GLN A 334 -21.51 14.56 -22.87
N GLN A 335 -20.80 15.71 -22.85
CA GLN A 335 -21.02 16.82 -23.78
C GLN A 335 -20.03 16.79 -24.98
N GLU A 336 -19.07 15.87 -25.02
CA GLU A 336 -18.10 15.76 -26.12
C GLU A 336 -18.68 14.97 -27.33
N THR A 337 -18.37 15.40 -28.55
CA THR A 337 -19.08 15.15 -29.84
C THR A 337 -19.13 13.70 -30.37
N VAL A 338 -18.78 12.68 -29.61
CA VAL A 338 -18.95 11.25 -30.03
C VAL A 338 -19.09 10.40 -28.76
N ASN A 339 -18.58 10.90 -27.64
CA ASN A 339 -18.75 10.33 -26.31
C ASN A 339 -20.21 10.31 -25.84
N ARG A 340 -21.06 11.20 -26.38
CA ARG A 340 -22.49 11.25 -26.05
C ARG A 340 -23.36 10.15 -26.68
N TRP A 341 -22.81 9.34 -27.60
CA TRP A 341 -23.57 8.27 -28.27
C TRP A 341 -23.90 7.10 -27.35
N PHE A 342 -23.03 6.82 -26.36
CA PHE A 342 -23.28 5.82 -25.33
C PHE A 342 -22.75 6.32 -23.99
N ASN A 343 -23.65 6.47 -23.02
CA ASN A 343 -23.29 6.96 -21.69
C ASN A 343 -22.62 5.86 -20.87
N PHE A 344 -21.29 5.77 -20.98
CA PHE A 344 -20.46 4.90 -20.17
C PHE A 344 -20.00 5.64 -18.91
N LYS A 345 -20.62 5.31 -17.77
CA LYS A 345 -20.45 6.06 -16.51
C LYS A 345 -19.05 5.98 -15.94
N GLU A 346 -18.21 5.07 -16.42
CA GLU A 346 -16.90 4.78 -15.85
C GLU A 346 -15.76 5.17 -16.80
N SER A 347 -16.01 6.14 -17.68
CA SER A 347 -15.02 6.69 -18.63
C SER A 347 -14.34 7.97 -18.10
N TYR A 348 -13.09 8.20 -18.53
CA TYR A 348 -12.37 9.47 -18.40
C TYR A 348 -12.31 10.21 -19.75
N SER A 349 -12.06 11.52 -19.73
CA SER A 349 -12.15 12.39 -20.91
C SER A 349 -11.02 12.10 -21.90
N GLY A 350 -11.31 12.19 -23.19
CA GLY A 350 -10.28 12.20 -24.23
C GLY A 350 -9.30 13.37 -24.06
N LYS A 351 -9.70 14.49 -23.47
CA LYS A 351 -8.78 15.60 -23.15
C LYS A 351 -7.73 15.21 -22.12
N LEU A 352 -8.04 14.32 -21.18
CA LEU A 352 -7.04 13.80 -20.23
C LEU A 352 -5.91 13.08 -20.98
N VAL A 353 -6.29 12.24 -21.93
CA VAL A 353 -5.36 11.47 -22.79
C VAL A 353 -4.41 12.42 -23.51
N GLU A 354 -4.96 13.46 -24.14
CA GLU A 354 -4.18 14.49 -24.82
C GLU A 354 -3.19 15.20 -23.87
N GLN A 355 -3.64 15.58 -22.66
CA GLN A 355 -2.80 16.25 -21.68
C GLN A 355 -1.68 15.35 -21.15
N LEU A 356 -1.95 14.06 -20.91
CA LEU A 356 -0.94 13.09 -20.49
C LEU A 356 0.11 12.85 -21.59
N ILE A 357 -0.33 12.75 -22.86
CA ILE A 357 0.58 12.63 -24.02
C ILE A 357 1.48 13.87 -24.09
N LYS A 358 0.92 15.08 -23.96
CA LYS A 358 1.69 16.33 -23.95
C LYS A 358 2.69 16.38 -22.79
N ARG A 359 2.27 16.01 -21.57
CA ARG A 359 3.13 16.04 -20.37
C ARG A 359 4.34 15.13 -20.51
N TYR A 360 4.16 13.89 -20.97
CA TYR A 360 5.21 12.87 -20.88
C TYR A 360 5.90 12.52 -22.21
N LYS A 361 5.23 12.73 -23.34
CA LYS A 361 5.75 12.39 -24.68
C LYS A 361 5.91 13.61 -25.59
N LYS A 362 5.48 14.80 -25.17
CA LYS A 362 5.57 16.05 -25.97
C LYS A 362 5.08 15.86 -27.41
N GLU A 363 3.99 15.10 -27.56
CA GLU A 363 3.34 14.80 -28.85
C GLU A 363 4.10 13.84 -29.79
N ASP A 364 5.23 13.24 -29.37
CA ASP A 364 6.00 12.25 -30.15
C ASP A 364 5.62 10.79 -29.81
N CYS A 365 4.38 10.54 -29.38
CA CYS A 365 3.95 9.18 -29.06
C CYS A 365 3.44 8.47 -30.30
N LYS A 366 3.97 7.28 -30.61
CA LYS A 366 3.59 6.53 -31.82
C LYS A 366 2.58 5.44 -31.58
N ARG A 367 2.61 4.81 -30.41
CA ARG A 367 1.73 3.67 -30.08
C ARG A 367 1.29 3.67 -28.62
N ILE A 368 -0.03 3.61 -28.41
CA ILE A 368 -0.70 3.58 -27.11
C ILE A 368 -1.43 2.24 -26.91
N ILE A 369 -1.45 1.76 -25.66
CA ILE A 369 -2.34 0.66 -25.25
C ILE A 369 -3.29 1.11 -24.13
N ASP A 370 -4.52 0.60 -24.17
CA ASP A 370 -5.48 0.69 -23.06
C ASP A 370 -5.99 -0.72 -22.70
N PRO A 371 -5.44 -1.38 -21.66
CA PRO A 371 -5.84 -2.73 -21.25
C PRO A 371 -7.26 -2.83 -20.64
N PHE A 372 -7.92 -1.69 -20.40
CA PHE A 372 -9.29 -1.60 -19.87
C PHE A 372 -10.04 -0.46 -20.57
N MET A 373 -10.16 -0.55 -21.89
CA MET A 373 -10.53 0.58 -22.72
C MET A 373 -11.95 1.13 -22.48
N GLY A 374 -12.84 0.34 -21.89
CA GLY A 374 -14.24 0.71 -21.72
C GLY A 374 -14.85 1.12 -23.07
N ALA A 375 -15.52 2.27 -23.10
CA ALA A 375 -16.10 2.83 -24.31
C ALA A 375 -15.11 3.59 -25.21
N GLY A 376 -13.80 3.36 -25.06
CA GLY A 376 -12.77 3.73 -26.03
C GLY A 376 -12.25 5.18 -25.99
N SER A 377 -12.31 5.89 -24.86
CA SER A 377 -11.85 7.29 -24.77
C SER A 377 -10.39 7.47 -25.21
N THR A 378 -9.49 6.58 -24.77
CA THR A 378 -8.07 6.60 -25.15
C THR A 378 -7.87 6.31 -26.62
N LEU A 379 -8.51 5.26 -27.15
CA LEU A 379 -8.39 4.90 -28.55
C LEU A 379 -8.92 5.99 -29.47
N PHE A 380 -10.08 6.57 -29.14
CA PHE A 380 -10.67 7.65 -29.90
C PHE A 380 -9.75 8.89 -29.97
N LYS A 381 -9.20 9.32 -28.82
CA LYS A 381 -8.28 10.45 -28.80
C LYS A 381 -6.97 10.11 -29.53
N ALA A 382 -6.38 8.94 -29.27
CA ALA A 382 -5.15 8.49 -29.95
C ALA A 382 -5.33 8.48 -31.48
N TYR A 383 -6.44 7.91 -31.96
CA TYR A 383 -6.80 7.88 -33.37
C TYR A 383 -6.92 9.30 -33.96
N SER A 384 -7.55 10.24 -33.26
CA SER A 384 -7.66 11.64 -33.71
C SER A 384 -6.32 12.39 -33.77
N LEU A 385 -5.31 11.92 -33.02
CA LEU A 385 -3.95 12.47 -33.03
C LEU A 385 -3.02 11.71 -34.00
N GLY A 386 -3.54 10.71 -34.73
CA GLY A 386 -2.74 9.90 -35.64
C GLY A 386 -1.79 8.92 -34.95
N ILE A 387 -2.12 8.49 -33.73
CA ILE A 387 -1.32 7.58 -32.90
C ILE A 387 -1.90 6.16 -33.02
N ASP A 388 -1.04 5.16 -33.26
CA ASP A 388 -1.45 3.75 -33.26
C ASP A 388 -2.02 3.37 -31.90
N SER A 389 -3.13 2.65 -31.85
CA SER A 389 -3.73 2.28 -30.57
C SER A 389 -4.28 0.86 -30.53
N VAL A 390 -4.14 0.24 -29.36
CA VAL A 390 -4.67 -1.08 -29.05
C VAL A 390 -5.48 -1.02 -27.77
N GLY A 391 -6.67 -1.62 -27.75
CA GLY A 391 -7.55 -1.61 -26.60
C GLY A 391 -8.14 -2.98 -26.31
N PHE A 392 -8.25 -3.31 -25.02
CA PHE A 392 -8.88 -4.53 -24.54
C PHE A 392 -10.07 -4.19 -23.64
N ASP A 393 -11.19 -4.88 -23.83
CA ASP A 393 -12.26 -4.90 -22.84
C ASP A 393 -13.04 -6.23 -22.93
N VAL A 394 -13.50 -6.71 -21.78
CA VAL A 394 -14.30 -7.95 -21.69
C VAL A 394 -15.77 -7.71 -21.96
N ASN A 395 -16.27 -6.48 -21.72
CA ASN A 395 -17.68 -6.14 -21.92
C ASN A 395 -17.95 -5.84 -23.41
N PRO A 396 -18.75 -6.69 -24.10
CA PRO A 396 -18.98 -6.53 -25.53
C PRO A 396 -19.71 -5.24 -25.90
N ILE A 397 -20.48 -4.65 -24.98
CA ILE A 397 -21.15 -3.34 -25.22
C ILE A 397 -20.12 -2.22 -25.22
N SER A 398 -19.17 -2.25 -24.28
CA SER A 398 -18.06 -1.30 -24.22
C SER A 398 -17.22 -1.36 -25.48
N VAL A 399 -16.92 -2.59 -25.95
CA VAL A 399 -16.20 -2.85 -27.21
C VAL A 399 -16.98 -2.30 -28.41
N LEU A 400 -18.29 -2.57 -28.49
CA LEU A 400 -19.14 -2.05 -29.56
C LEU A 400 -19.13 -0.51 -29.56
N ALA A 401 -19.26 0.11 -28.39
CA ALA A 401 -19.18 1.56 -28.26
C ALA A 401 -17.82 2.09 -28.76
N ALA A 402 -16.71 1.50 -28.32
CA ALA A 402 -15.38 1.88 -28.77
C ALA A 402 -15.23 1.76 -30.31
N LYS A 403 -15.72 0.66 -30.90
CA LYS A 403 -15.68 0.41 -32.35
C LYS A 403 -16.46 1.45 -33.14
N VAL A 404 -17.69 1.75 -32.69
CA VAL A 404 -18.55 2.75 -33.33
C VAL A 404 -17.92 4.15 -33.26
N LYS A 405 -17.42 4.56 -32.09
CA LYS A 405 -16.82 5.89 -31.90
C LYS A 405 -15.57 6.12 -32.77
N THR A 406 -14.84 5.05 -33.07
CA THR A 406 -13.58 5.08 -33.83
C THR A 406 -13.77 4.75 -35.31
N SER A 407 -14.99 4.41 -35.74
CA SER A 407 -15.30 4.10 -37.13
C SER A 407 -15.30 5.36 -37.99
N ASN A 408 -14.80 5.23 -39.22
CA ASN A 408 -14.89 6.29 -40.22
C ASN A 408 -16.15 6.08 -41.07
N TYR A 409 -17.06 7.06 -41.03
CA TYR A 409 -18.34 7.05 -41.73
C TYR A 409 -18.24 7.89 -43.02
N ASP A 410 -18.47 7.25 -44.16
CA ASP A 410 -18.51 7.89 -45.48
C ASP A 410 -19.93 8.35 -45.85
N GLU A 411 -20.09 8.96 -47.03
CA GLU A 411 -21.39 9.48 -47.49
C GLU A 411 -22.44 8.40 -47.72
N ARG A 412 -22.01 7.17 -48.06
CA ARG A 412 -22.93 6.04 -48.23
C ARG A 412 -23.43 5.58 -46.86
N ASP A 413 -22.53 5.52 -45.87
CA ASP A 413 -22.91 5.19 -44.49
C ASP A 413 -23.93 6.22 -43.95
N ILE A 414 -23.67 7.52 -44.15
CA ILE A 414 -24.58 8.61 -43.76
C ILE A 414 -25.94 8.43 -44.43
N LYS A 415 -25.96 8.19 -45.75
CA LYS A 415 -27.21 8.02 -46.50
C LYS A 415 -28.02 6.82 -46.01
N GLU A 416 -27.36 5.71 -45.69
CA GLU A 416 -28.00 4.51 -45.15
C GLU A 416 -28.62 4.77 -43.77
N ILE A 417 -27.96 5.57 -42.91
CA ILE A 417 -28.50 5.99 -41.61
C ILE A 417 -29.73 6.92 -41.81
N GLU A 418 -29.66 7.88 -42.72
CA GLU A 418 -30.79 8.75 -43.07
C GLU A 418 -32.00 7.94 -43.58
N ASP A 419 -31.77 6.99 -44.49
CA ASP A 419 -32.81 6.10 -45.01
C ASP A 419 -33.40 5.23 -43.90
N PHE A 420 -32.60 4.77 -42.93
CA PHE A 420 -33.10 4.08 -41.74
C PHE A 420 -33.99 4.99 -40.88
N ILE A 421 -33.58 6.23 -40.63
CA ILE A 421 -34.36 7.22 -39.87
C ILE A 421 -35.71 7.51 -40.56
N GLU A 422 -35.73 7.64 -41.88
CA GLU A 422 -36.96 7.84 -42.66
C GLU A 422 -37.90 6.64 -42.60
N ASN A 423 -37.36 5.43 -42.57
CA ASN A 423 -38.14 4.19 -42.53
C ASN A 423 -38.47 3.69 -41.12
N LEU A 424 -37.88 4.27 -40.08
CA LEU A 424 -38.14 3.94 -38.68
C LEU A 424 -39.64 3.88 -38.32
N PRO A 425 -40.51 4.82 -38.78
CA PRO A 425 -41.96 4.75 -38.51
C PRO A 425 -42.70 3.59 -39.19
N LYS A 426 -42.07 2.97 -40.20
CA LYS A 426 -42.66 1.87 -40.99
C LYS A 426 -42.28 0.49 -40.45
N ILE A 427 -41.45 0.43 -39.40
CA ILE A 427 -41.04 -0.85 -38.80
C ILE A 427 -42.25 -1.46 -38.09
N ALA A 428 -42.67 -2.64 -38.53
CA ALA A 428 -43.76 -3.37 -37.91
C ALA A 428 -43.38 -3.84 -36.49
N ILE A 429 -44.30 -3.66 -35.55
CA ILE A 429 -44.18 -4.22 -34.20
C ILE A 429 -44.59 -5.68 -34.29
N GLU A 430 -43.66 -6.57 -33.95
CA GLU A 430 -43.85 -8.01 -33.97
C GLU A 430 -43.65 -8.53 -32.55
N LYS A 431 -44.46 -9.51 -32.14
CA LYS A 431 -44.24 -10.18 -30.86
C LYS A 431 -42.95 -11.00 -30.95
N GLN A 432 -41.98 -10.72 -30.09
CA GLN A 432 -40.68 -11.38 -30.11
C GLN A 432 -40.52 -12.34 -28.92
N ALA A 433 -39.59 -13.29 -29.04
CA ALA A 433 -39.14 -14.07 -27.89
C ALA A 433 -38.27 -13.17 -26.99
N TYR A 434 -38.59 -13.11 -25.70
CA TYR A 434 -37.83 -12.32 -24.74
C TYR A 434 -36.60 -13.07 -24.24
N PRO A 435 -35.52 -12.37 -23.88
CA PRO A 435 -34.39 -13.00 -23.19
C PRO A 435 -34.85 -13.73 -21.92
N HIS A 436 -34.27 -14.91 -21.66
CA HIS A 436 -34.60 -15.75 -20.50
C HIS A 436 -34.03 -15.19 -19.18
N TRP A 437 -34.50 -14.01 -18.80
CA TRP A 437 -34.20 -13.36 -17.53
C TRP A 437 -35.49 -12.85 -16.90
N ASP A 438 -36.10 -13.68 -16.05
CA ASP A 438 -37.44 -13.47 -15.47
C ASP A 438 -37.69 -12.05 -14.89
N PRO A 439 -36.71 -11.38 -14.24
CA PRO A 439 -36.90 -10.02 -13.76
C PRO A 439 -37.05 -8.94 -14.84
N LEU A 440 -36.80 -9.21 -16.12
CA LEU A 440 -36.84 -8.20 -17.20
C LEU A 440 -38.18 -7.46 -17.25
N LEU A 441 -39.29 -8.19 -17.13
CA LEU A 441 -40.64 -7.63 -17.15
C LEU A 441 -40.96 -6.75 -15.92
N ASN A 442 -40.12 -6.78 -14.89
CA ASN A 442 -40.24 -5.83 -13.77
C ASN A 442 -39.77 -4.41 -14.13
N TYR A 443 -39.00 -4.28 -15.22
CA TYR A 443 -38.35 -3.03 -15.66
C TYR A 443 -38.84 -2.54 -17.02
N ILE A 444 -39.37 -3.42 -17.87
CA ILE A 444 -39.85 -3.09 -19.22
C ILE A 444 -41.17 -3.82 -19.46
N SER A 445 -42.23 -3.12 -19.85
CA SER A 445 -43.50 -3.76 -20.20
C SER A 445 -43.39 -4.54 -21.50
N GLU A 446 -44.24 -5.55 -21.69
CA GLU A 446 -44.26 -6.39 -22.90
C GLU A 446 -44.37 -5.56 -24.18
N GLU A 447 -45.29 -4.60 -24.23
CA GLU A 447 -45.49 -3.74 -25.42
C GLU A 447 -44.23 -2.93 -25.78
N LYS A 448 -43.51 -2.40 -24.77
CA LYS A 448 -42.26 -1.69 -24.99
C LYS A 448 -41.17 -2.64 -25.47
N LEU A 449 -41.14 -3.84 -24.91
CA LEU A 449 -40.15 -4.85 -25.23
C LEU A 449 -40.31 -5.35 -26.67
N ASP A 450 -41.54 -5.64 -27.12
CA ASP A 450 -41.85 -5.97 -28.51
C ASP A 450 -41.39 -4.87 -29.47
N LEU A 451 -41.66 -3.60 -29.15
CA LEU A 451 -41.20 -2.46 -29.96
C LEU A 451 -39.67 -2.39 -30.04
N LEU A 452 -38.98 -2.45 -28.89
CA LEU A 452 -37.52 -2.38 -28.82
C LEU A 452 -36.86 -3.54 -29.57
N LEU A 453 -37.39 -4.75 -29.44
CA LEU A 453 -36.87 -5.94 -30.12
C LEU A 453 -37.20 -5.93 -31.62
N SER A 454 -38.33 -5.35 -32.05
CA SER A 454 -38.61 -5.10 -33.46
C SER A 454 -37.56 -4.20 -34.11
N TYR A 455 -37.09 -3.15 -33.41
CA TYR A 455 -35.99 -2.32 -33.91
C TYR A 455 -34.68 -3.10 -34.04
N LYS A 456 -34.29 -3.86 -33.02
CA LYS A 456 -33.11 -4.75 -33.08
C LYS A 456 -33.22 -5.73 -34.26
N ALA A 457 -34.34 -6.43 -34.38
CA ALA A 457 -34.57 -7.41 -35.44
C ALA A 457 -34.55 -6.78 -36.83
N HIS A 458 -35.07 -5.56 -36.98
CA HIS A 458 -35.00 -4.83 -38.24
C HIS A 458 -33.56 -4.48 -38.60
N ILE A 459 -32.77 -3.96 -37.65
CA ILE A 459 -31.35 -3.64 -37.87
C ILE A 459 -30.60 -4.90 -38.31
N GLU A 460 -30.79 -6.03 -37.62
CA GLU A 460 -30.11 -7.29 -37.91
C GLU A 460 -30.51 -7.92 -39.26
N LYS A 461 -31.77 -7.75 -39.70
CA LYS A 461 -32.28 -8.36 -40.94
C LYS A 461 -32.09 -7.48 -42.17
N LYS A 462 -32.02 -6.16 -42.02
CA LYS A 462 -32.09 -5.20 -43.15
C LYS A 462 -30.82 -4.41 -43.38
N ILE A 463 -29.98 -4.21 -42.37
CA ILE A 463 -28.76 -3.41 -42.47
C ILE A 463 -27.57 -4.34 -42.65
N ALA A 464 -27.09 -4.46 -43.89
CA ALA A 464 -25.96 -5.32 -44.23
C ALA A 464 -24.60 -4.67 -43.92
N ASN A 465 -24.54 -3.33 -43.91
CA ASN A 465 -23.33 -2.59 -43.59
C ASN A 465 -23.04 -2.68 -42.08
N GLU A 466 -21.95 -3.36 -41.72
CA GLU A 466 -21.60 -3.63 -40.34
C GLU A 466 -21.38 -2.35 -39.52
N LYS A 467 -20.73 -1.31 -40.08
CA LYS A 467 -20.48 -0.04 -39.38
C LYS A 467 -21.77 0.68 -39.02
N VAL A 468 -22.73 0.69 -39.96
CA VAL A 468 -24.04 1.30 -39.77
C VAL A 468 -24.87 0.46 -38.80
N SER A 469 -24.89 -0.86 -38.97
CA SER A 469 -25.58 -1.78 -38.06
C SER A 469 -25.11 -1.61 -36.61
N ASP A 470 -23.80 -1.54 -36.40
CA ASP A 470 -23.18 -1.35 -35.09
C ASP A 470 -23.55 0.01 -34.46
N LEU A 471 -23.53 1.09 -35.24
CA LEU A 471 -23.95 2.42 -34.80
C LEU A 471 -25.43 2.44 -34.37
N LEU A 472 -26.31 1.88 -35.20
CA LEU A 472 -27.73 1.77 -34.91
C LEU A 472 -27.94 0.96 -33.62
N LYS A 473 -27.27 -0.19 -33.47
CA LYS A 473 -27.35 -1.03 -32.27
C LYS A 473 -26.88 -0.31 -31.01
N ILE A 474 -25.74 0.40 -31.03
CA ILE A 474 -25.25 1.06 -29.82
C ILE A 474 -26.15 2.24 -29.41
N LEU A 475 -26.69 2.98 -30.38
CA LEU A 475 -27.64 4.06 -30.10
C LEU A 475 -28.97 3.50 -29.58
N TRP A 476 -29.42 2.37 -30.12
CA TRP A 476 -30.57 1.63 -29.59
C TRP A 476 -30.32 1.17 -28.14
N LEU A 477 -29.17 0.57 -27.83
CA LEU A 477 -28.80 0.20 -26.46
C LEU A 477 -28.76 1.42 -25.52
N SER A 478 -28.26 2.56 -26.02
CA SER A 478 -28.09 3.79 -25.22
C SER A 478 -29.40 4.36 -24.69
N MET A 479 -30.53 4.14 -25.38
CA MET A 479 -31.84 4.68 -24.97
C MET A 479 -32.63 3.74 -24.05
N ILE A 480 -32.22 2.48 -23.89
CA ILE A 480 -33.00 1.47 -23.15
C ILE A 480 -33.28 1.93 -21.72
N GLU A 481 -32.26 2.42 -20.99
CA GLU A 481 -32.44 2.95 -19.63
C GLU A 481 -33.41 4.14 -19.59
N GLU A 482 -33.41 4.98 -20.62
CA GLU A 482 -34.19 6.21 -20.68
C GLU A 482 -35.68 5.94 -20.92
N VAL A 483 -36.02 4.87 -21.64
CA VAL A 483 -37.42 4.51 -21.99
C VAL A 483 -38.02 3.42 -21.08
N SER A 484 -37.22 2.85 -20.19
CA SER A 484 -37.58 1.77 -19.28
C SER A 484 -37.79 2.25 -17.83
N ASP A 485 -38.26 1.37 -16.95
CA ASP A 485 -38.55 1.63 -15.53
C ASP A 485 -37.41 1.16 -14.60
N TYR A 486 -36.17 1.35 -15.06
CA TYR A 486 -34.97 1.19 -14.25
C TYR A 486 -33.99 2.34 -14.43
N LYS A 487 -33.07 2.46 -13.48
CA LYS A 487 -31.87 3.28 -13.63
C LYS A 487 -30.64 2.51 -13.16
N LYS A 488 -29.50 2.80 -13.74
CA LYS A 488 -28.18 2.36 -13.27
C LYS A 488 -27.86 3.07 -11.96
N ASP A 489 -27.66 2.33 -10.86
CA ASP A 489 -27.49 2.89 -9.52
C ASP A 489 -26.49 2.06 -8.70
N GLY A 490 -25.33 2.66 -8.41
CA GLY A 490 -24.25 1.96 -7.71
C GLY A 490 -23.90 0.64 -8.38
N ASN A 491 -23.86 -0.44 -7.61
CA ASN A 491 -23.41 -1.77 -8.02
C ASN A 491 -24.46 -2.59 -8.83
N GLY A 492 -25.32 -1.94 -9.60
CA GLY A 492 -26.35 -2.61 -10.40
C GLY A 492 -27.46 -1.69 -10.90
N ILE A 493 -28.67 -2.23 -10.96
CA ILE A 493 -29.88 -1.53 -11.43
C ILE A 493 -30.92 -1.39 -10.31
N LYS A 494 -31.65 -0.28 -10.33
CA LYS A 494 -32.76 0.00 -9.41
C LYS A 494 -34.04 0.27 -10.18
N LYS A 495 -35.15 -0.34 -9.75
CA LYS A 495 -36.48 -0.04 -10.28
C LYS A 495 -36.86 1.40 -9.97
N VAL A 496 -37.38 2.10 -10.96
CA VAL A 496 -37.92 3.46 -10.84
C VAL A 496 -39.28 3.51 -11.52
N ASN A 497 -40.10 4.49 -11.19
CA ASN A 497 -41.40 4.69 -11.83
C ASN A 497 -41.27 5.81 -12.86
N ARG A 498 -40.70 5.51 -14.04
CA ARG A 498 -40.46 6.51 -15.08
C ARG A 498 -41.70 6.66 -15.97
N ASN A 499 -42.42 5.57 -16.24
CA ASN A 499 -43.62 5.55 -17.09
C ASN A 499 -43.43 6.27 -18.43
N PHE A 500 -42.28 6.05 -19.07
CA PHE A 500 -42.01 6.66 -20.38
C PHE A 500 -43.07 6.22 -21.41
N PRO A 501 -43.73 7.13 -22.16
CA PRO A 501 -44.79 6.76 -23.10
C PRO A 501 -44.27 5.92 -24.27
N ILE A 502 -44.98 4.83 -24.61
CA ILE A 502 -44.57 3.91 -25.69
C ILE A 502 -44.53 4.60 -27.07
N ASP A 503 -45.48 5.48 -27.34
CA ASP A 503 -45.60 6.27 -28.58
C ASP A 503 -44.42 7.24 -28.79
N LYS A 504 -43.69 7.56 -27.70
CA LYS A 504 -42.51 8.45 -27.72
C LYS A 504 -41.19 7.73 -27.90
N ILE A 505 -41.15 6.40 -27.86
CA ILE A 505 -39.90 5.62 -27.98
C ILE A 505 -39.28 5.79 -29.36
N GLN A 506 -40.10 5.80 -30.42
CA GLN A 506 -39.64 6.03 -31.78
C GLN A 506 -38.99 7.41 -31.95
N GLU A 507 -39.63 8.45 -31.39
CA GLU A 507 -39.11 9.83 -31.40
C GLU A 507 -37.77 9.89 -30.67
N ARG A 508 -37.66 9.24 -29.51
CA ARG A 508 -36.42 9.17 -28.73
C ARG A 508 -35.27 8.49 -29.49
N TYR A 509 -35.56 7.41 -30.22
CA TYR A 509 -34.54 6.75 -31.02
C TYR A 509 -34.09 7.62 -32.19
N ARG A 510 -35.05 8.28 -32.87
CA ARG A 510 -34.78 9.24 -33.94
C ARG A 510 -33.87 10.38 -33.46
N GLU A 511 -34.12 10.95 -32.28
CA GLU A 511 -33.27 11.99 -31.69
C GLU A 511 -31.82 11.53 -31.54
N LYS A 512 -31.60 10.32 -30.98
CA LYS A 512 -30.24 9.75 -30.82
C LYS A 512 -29.53 9.59 -32.16
N LEU A 513 -30.25 9.14 -33.20
CA LEU A 513 -29.72 8.96 -34.55
C LEU A 513 -29.36 10.29 -35.22
N GLN A 514 -30.21 11.31 -35.07
CA GLN A 514 -29.96 12.65 -35.60
C GLN A 514 -28.73 13.29 -34.95
N ILE A 515 -28.60 13.17 -33.62
CA ILE A 515 -27.40 13.62 -32.90
C ILE A 515 -26.13 12.95 -33.44
N ALA A 516 -26.19 11.65 -33.71
CA ALA A 516 -25.05 10.93 -34.27
C ALA A 516 -24.70 11.40 -35.69
N LEU A 517 -25.69 11.70 -36.53
CA LEU A 517 -25.46 12.26 -37.87
C LEU A 517 -24.80 13.65 -37.84
N GLU A 518 -25.26 14.52 -36.93
CA GLU A 518 -24.65 15.84 -36.70
C GLU A 518 -23.18 15.70 -36.27
N ASP A 519 -22.91 14.77 -35.35
CA ASP A 519 -21.58 14.48 -34.84
C ASP A 519 -20.65 13.91 -35.93
N ILE A 520 -21.14 12.95 -36.73
CA ILE A 520 -20.40 12.37 -37.87
C ILE A 520 -20.01 13.47 -38.86
N SER A 521 -20.96 14.35 -39.20
CA SER A 521 -20.74 15.45 -40.14
C SER A 521 -19.68 16.42 -39.65
N THR A 522 -19.70 16.74 -38.35
CA THR A 522 -18.70 17.62 -37.70
C THR A 522 -17.31 16.96 -37.62
N PHE A 523 -17.25 15.64 -37.50
CA PHE A 523 -16.01 14.90 -37.27
C PHE A 523 -15.26 14.52 -38.55
N LYS A 524 -15.98 14.37 -39.68
CA LYS A 524 -15.43 14.03 -41.00
C LYS A 524 -14.32 14.98 -41.47
N GLU A 525 -14.30 16.22 -40.99
CA GLU A 525 -13.25 17.21 -41.31
C GLU A 525 -11.95 17.04 -40.51
N LYS A 526 -11.97 16.35 -39.36
CA LYS A 526 -10.83 16.30 -38.41
C LYS A 526 -9.99 15.02 -38.47
N ASN A 527 -10.53 13.91 -38.99
CA ASN A 527 -9.86 12.60 -38.95
C ASN A 527 -9.28 12.17 -40.32
N LYS A 528 -8.14 12.73 -40.71
CA LYS A 528 -7.35 12.31 -41.89
C LYS A 528 -6.01 11.69 -41.50
N HIS A 529 -5.99 10.74 -40.56
CA HIS A 529 -4.72 10.15 -40.11
C HIS A 529 -4.77 8.61 -40.17
N GLY A 530 -3.83 8.02 -40.92
CA GLY A 530 -3.73 6.59 -41.21
C GLY A 530 -3.15 5.74 -40.07
N ALA A 531 -3.50 6.06 -38.83
CA ALA A 531 -3.09 5.31 -37.66
C ALA A 531 -3.77 3.94 -37.61
N SER A 532 -3.04 2.93 -37.17
CA SER A 532 -3.58 1.60 -36.93
C SER A 532 -4.38 1.56 -35.62
N LEU A 533 -5.50 0.84 -35.65
CA LEU A 533 -6.40 0.70 -34.52
C LEU A 533 -6.75 -0.77 -34.34
N SER A 534 -6.61 -1.30 -33.13
CA SER A 534 -7.00 -2.66 -32.77
C SER A 534 -7.87 -2.66 -31.53
N ILE A 535 -9.11 -3.12 -31.68
CA ILE A 535 -10.09 -3.24 -30.60
C ILE A 535 -10.34 -4.73 -30.36
N ILE A 536 -10.06 -5.20 -29.13
CA ILE A 536 -10.07 -6.62 -28.79
C ILE A 536 -11.09 -6.89 -27.68
N ASN A 537 -12.06 -7.77 -27.96
CA ASN A 537 -13.00 -8.25 -26.95
C ASN A 537 -12.45 -9.48 -26.20
N ASP A 538 -11.46 -9.26 -25.35
CA ASP A 538 -10.83 -10.28 -24.52
C ASP A 538 -10.32 -9.63 -23.22
N SER A 539 -10.01 -10.45 -22.22
CA SER A 539 -9.32 -10.00 -21.01
C SER A 539 -7.89 -9.59 -21.37
N SER A 540 -7.45 -8.42 -20.91
CA SER A 540 -6.06 -7.98 -21.05
C SER A 540 -5.06 -8.89 -20.32
N MET A 541 -5.53 -9.73 -19.40
CA MET A 541 -4.72 -10.81 -18.79
C MET A 541 -4.24 -11.87 -19.80
N ASN A 542 -4.87 -11.92 -20.99
CA ASN A 542 -4.52 -12.80 -22.10
C ASN A 542 -3.58 -12.15 -23.13
N ILE A 543 -2.98 -10.99 -22.83
CA ILE A 543 -2.16 -10.21 -23.79
C ILE A 543 -1.01 -11.01 -24.41
N ASP A 544 -0.50 -12.03 -23.72
CA ASP A 544 0.56 -12.91 -24.23
C ASP A 544 0.16 -13.65 -25.51
N LYS A 545 -1.15 -13.88 -25.73
CA LYS A 545 -1.68 -14.51 -26.96
C LYS A 545 -1.51 -13.64 -28.22
N TYR A 546 -1.24 -12.35 -28.06
CA TYR A 546 -1.24 -11.37 -29.13
C TYR A 546 0.20 -10.91 -29.41
N GLU A 547 0.92 -11.69 -30.23
CA GLU A 547 2.34 -11.45 -30.55
C GLU A 547 2.61 -10.14 -31.29
N ASP A 548 1.67 -9.71 -32.15
CA ASP A 548 1.78 -8.49 -32.96
C ASP A 548 1.68 -7.19 -32.15
N ILE A 549 1.16 -7.29 -30.93
CA ILE A 549 1.18 -6.18 -29.97
C ILE A 549 2.59 -6.09 -29.42
N LYS A 550 3.29 -5.02 -29.76
CA LYS A 550 4.65 -4.71 -29.32
C LYS A 550 4.93 -3.23 -29.56
N ASP A 551 6.12 -2.79 -29.18
CA ASP A 551 6.60 -1.43 -29.41
C ASP A 551 5.73 -0.36 -28.76
N ILE A 552 5.06 -0.70 -27.64
CA ILE A 552 4.20 0.21 -26.90
C ILE A 552 5.05 1.30 -26.26
N GLU A 553 4.71 2.57 -26.53
CA GLU A 553 5.42 3.73 -25.99
C GLU A 553 4.68 4.37 -24.82
N MET A 554 3.37 4.17 -24.74
CA MET A 554 2.56 4.68 -23.66
C MET A 554 1.36 3.77 -23.35
N LEU A 555 0.99 3.68 -22.08
CA LEU A 555 -0.22 3.04 -21.60
C LEU A 555 -1.04 4.09 -20.84
N ILE A 556 -2.31 4.25 -21.20
CA ILE A 556 -3.26 5.11 -20.48
C ILE A 556 -4.51 4.30 -20.25
N THR A 557 -4.91 4.13 -18.99
CA THR A 557 -6.03 3.25 -18.66
C THR A 557 -6.68 3.57 -17.32
N SER A 558 -7.89 3.07 -17.14
CA SER A 558 -8.61 3.07 -15.86
C SER A 558 -9.11 1.65 -15.59
N PRO A 559 -8.40 0.83 -14.80
CA PRO A 559 -8.87 -0.50 -14.47
C PRO A 559 -10.18 -0.44 -13.67
N PRO A 560 -10.97 -1.53 -13.61
CA PRO A 560 -11.99 -1.67 -12.59
C PRO A 560 -11.40 -1.37 -11.21
N TYR A 561 -11.98 -0.45 -10.43
CA TYR A 561 -11.39 -0.07 -9.14
C TYR A 561 -11.62 -1.16 -8.08
N ALA A 562 -10.72 -1.25 -7.09
CA ALA A 562 -10.84 -2.15 -5.94
C ALA A 562 -11.93 -1.72 -4.94
N ASN A 563 -13.17 -1.60 -5.40
CA ASN A 563 -14.30 -1.02 -4.66
C ASN A 563 -15.56 -1.93 -4.65
N CYS A 564 -15.43 -3.19 -5.06
CA CYS A 564 -16.52 -4.17 -5.22
C CYS A 564 -17.55 -3.87 -6.32
N PHE A 565 -17.29 -2.92 -7.22
CA PHE A 565 -18.20 -2.57 -8.31
C PHE A 565 -18.16 -3.62 -9.44
N ASP A 566 -19.32 -4.17 -9.76
CA ASP A 566 -19.59 -5.17 -10.79
C ASP A 566 -20.21 -4.46 -11.99
N TYR A 567 -19.33 -4.09 -12.92
CA TYR A 567 -19.66 -3.37 -14.14
C TYR A 567 -20.69 -4.12 -15.00
N PHE A 568 -20.75 -5.46 -14.92
CA PHE A 568 -21.74 -6.22 -15.68
C PHE A 568 -23.15 -6.05 -15.14
N GLU A 569 -23.33 -6.02 -13.81
CA GLU A 569 -24.67 -5.87 -13.21
C GLU A 569 -25.29 -4.50 -13.54
N VAL A 570 -24.48 -3.48 -13.84
CA VAL A 570 -24.92 -2.15 -14.27
C VAL A 570 -25.44 -2.13 -15.70
N TYR A 571 -24.79 -2.84 -16.62
CA TYR A 571 -25.19 -2.94 -18.04
C TYR A 571 -25.98 -4.22 -18.33
N LYS A 572 -26.56 -4.83 -17.30
CA LYS A 572 -27.22 -6.14 -17.38
C LYS A 572 -28.36 -6.13 -18.38
N VAL A 573 -29.25 -5.15 -18.33
CA VAL A 573 -30.43 -5.09 -19.21
C VAL A 573 -29.97 -5.03 -20.68
N GLU A 574 -28.98 -4.19 -20.96
CA GLU A 574 -28.39 -4.01 -22.27
C GLU A 574 -27.67 -5.27 -22.76
N LEU A 575 -26.96 -6.00 -21.88
CA LEU A 575 -26.27 -7.25 -22.22
C LEU A 575 -27.24 -8.37 -22.61
N TRP A 576 -28.36 -8.46 -21.91
CA TRP A 576 -29.41 -9.45 -22.20
C TRP A 576 -30.22 -9.10 -23.45
N LEU A 577 -30.62 -7.83 -23.60
CA LEU A 577 -31.39 -7.40 -24.78
C LEU A 577 -30.55 -7.39 -26.06
N GLY A 578 -29.25 -7.07 -25.96
CA GLY A 578 -28.30 -7.17 -27.07
C GLY A 578 -27.93 -8.61 -27.44
N GLU A 579 -28.47 -9.62 -26.74
CA GLU A 579 -28.17 -11.06 -26.92
C GLU A 579 -26.68 -11.43 -26.79
N TYR A 580 -25.89 -10.58 -26.13
CA TYR A 580 -24.53 -10.90 -25.72
C TYR A 580 -24.49 -11.99 -24.63
N ILE A 581 -25.61 -12.16 -23.93
CA ILE A 581 -25.83 -13.18 -22.92
C ILE A 581 -27.16 -13.88 -23.25
N LYS A 582 -27.10 -15.18 -23.54
CA LYS A 582 -28.31 -15.95 -23.93
C LYS A 582 -28.93 -16.69 -22.76
N ASN A 583 -28.14 -16.95 -21.73
CA ASN A 583 -28.53 -17.74 -20.56
C ASN A 583 -27.63 -17.40 -19.35
N HIS A 584 -27.98 -17.95 -18.19
CA HIS A 584 -27.21 -17.74 -16.97
C HIS A 584 -25.80 -18.32 -16.98
N ASP A 585 -25.49 -19.28 -17.85
CA ASP A 585 -24.12 -19.80 -17.98
C ASP A 585 -23.21 -18.82 -18.70
N ASP A 586 -23.69 -18.21 -19.78
CA ASP A 586 -22.98 -17.13 -20.48
C ASP A 586 -22.75 -15.95 -19.53
N TRP A 587 -23.76 -15.60 -18.72
CA TRP A 587 -23.63 -14.59 -17.66
C TRP A 587 -22.50 -14.92 -16.67
N ARG A 588 -22.49 -16.15 -16.16
CA ARG A 588 -21.46 -16.62 -15.21
C ARG A 588 -20.07 -16.67 -15.84
N LYS A 589 -19.97 -17.03 -17.13
CA LYS A 589 -18.70 -17.07 -17.87
C LYS A 589 -18.16 -15.64 -18.07
N LEU A 590 -18.99 -14.71 -18.54
CA LEU A 590 -18.60 -13.32 -18.76
C LEU A 590 -18.09 -12.67 -17.46
N LYS A 591 -18.77 -12.87 -16.33
CA LYS A 591 -18.31 -12.32 -15.04
C LYS A 591 -16.96 -12.86 -14.57
N LYS A 592 -16.55 -14.05 -15.05
CA LYS A 592 -15.27 -14.68 -14.73
C LYS A 592 -14.12 -14.24 -15.64
N THR A 593 -14.37 -13.52 -16.73
CA THR A 593 -13.31 -13.01 -17.61
C THR A 593 -12.75 -11.67 -17.14
N ALA A 594 -13.51 -10.91 -16.36
CA ALA A 594 -13.09 -9.64 -15.81
C ALA A 594 -12.02 -9.79 -14.72
N MET A 595 -11.24 -8.71 -14.56
CA MET A 595 -10.34 -8.52 -13.44
C MET A 595 -11.09 -8.64 -12.09
N ARG A 596 -10.42 -9.20 -11.07
CA ARG A 596 -11.05 -9.61 -9.80
C ARG A 596 -11.28 -8.46 -8.82
N SER A 597 -11.97 -7.42 -9.27
CA SER A 597 -12.27 -6.19 -8.50
C SER A 597 -13.61 -6.22 -7.73
N ASN A 598 -14.37 -7.32 -7.82
CA ASN A 598 -15.67 -7.47 -7.19
C ASN A 598 -15.94 -8.87 -6.64
N LEU A 599 -16.98 -8.99 -5.81
CA LEU A 599 -17.30 -10.22 -5.05
C LEU A 599 -17.91 -11.35 -5.89
N ASN A 600 -18.34 -11.06 -7.13
CA ASN A 600 -18.88 -12.03 -8.08
C ASN A 600 -17.82 -12.55 -9.06
N ALA A 601 -16.61 -11.99 -9.04
CA ALA A 601 -15.49 -12.44 -9.86
C ALA A 601 -14.99 -13.83 -9.45
N LYS A 602 -14.09 -14.40 -10.24
CA LYS A 602 -13.46 -15.70 -9.95
C LYS A 602 -12.39 -15.56 -8.86
N LEU A 603 -12.83 -15.41 -7.61
CA LEU A 603 -11.93 -15.23 -6.47
C LEU A 603 -11.22 -16.54 -6.10
N GLU A 604 -9.91 -16.47 -5.89
CA GLU A 604 -9.03 -17.61 -5.58
C GLU A 604 -8.19 -17.29 -4.33
N SER A 605 -8.23 -18.13 -3.29
CA SER A 605 -7.62 -17.79 -2.00
C SER A 605 -6.09 -17.78 -2.00
N GLN A 606 -5.47 -18.49 -2.95
CA GLN A 606 -4.02 -18.66 -3.06
C GLN A 606 -3.32 -17.50 -3.80
N ASP A 607 -4.08 -16.71 -4.57
CA ASP A 607 -3.53 -15.60 -5.35
C ASP A 607 -3.43 -14.35 -4.46
N VAL A 608 -2.33 -14.28 -3.72
CA VAL A 608 -2.04 -13.23 -2.73
C VAL A 608 -0.90 -12.36 -3.24
N LEU A 609 -1.05 -11.03 -3.11
CA LEU A 609 0.08 -10.13 -3.33
C LEU A 609 0.97 -10.16 -2.10
N ASP A 610 2.18 -10.71 -2.26
CA ASP A 610 3.22 -10.64 -1.26
C ASP A 610 3.99 -9.32 -1.38
N HIS A 611 3.61 -8.34 -0.55
CA HIS A 611 4.30 -7.05 -0.46
C HIS A 611 4.09 -6.42 0.92
N SER A 612 5.18 -6.07 1.63
CA SER A 612 5.15 -5.55 3.01
C SER A 612 4.13 -4.41 3.25
N TYR A 613 4.17 -3.36 2.42
CA TYR A 613 3.22 -2.24 2.49
C TYR A 613 1.75 -2.68 2.36
N PHE A 614 1.46 -3.62 1.47
CA PHE A 614 0.10 -4.13 1.28
C PHE A 614 -0.32 -5.07 2.42
N THR A 615 0.62 -5.90 2.91
CA THR A 615 0.41 -6.80 4.05
C THR A 615 -0.03 -6.03 5.30
N GLU A 616 0.57 -4.88 5.62
CA GLU A 616 0.14 -4.03 6.75
C GLU A 616 -1.32 -3.58 6.64
N ILE A 617 -1.76 -3.20 5.43
CA ILE A 617 -3.16 -2.83 5.16
C ILE A 617 -4.06 -4.06 5.31
N MET A 618 -3.63 -5.21 4.81
CA MET A 618 -4.38 -6.46 4.88
C MET A 618 -4.55 -6.99 6.30
N VAL A 619 -3.57 -6.78 7.19
CA VAL A 619 -3.72 -7.07 8.63
C VAL A 619 -4.89 -6.29 9.21
N LYS A 620 -4.93 -4.97 8.99
CA LYS A 620 -6.04 -4.11 9.45
C LYS A 620 -7.37 -4.56 8.86
N ILE A 621 -7.42 -4.89 7.56
CA ILE A 621 -8.64 -5.39 6.90
C ILE A 621 -9.12 -6.70 7.53
N ASN A 622 -8.22 -7.65 7.78
CA ASN A 622 -8.55 -8.92 8.42
C ASN A 622 -9.05 -8.72 9.86
N GLU A 623 -8.50 -7.77 10.61
CA GLU A 623 -9.04 -7.36 11.92
C GLU A 623 -10.48 -6.85 11.79
N ARG A 624 -10.76 -6.00 10.79
CA ARG A 624 -12.13 -5.49 10.54
C ARG A 624 -13.11 -6.58 10.11
N VAL A 625 -12.63 -7.69 9.56
CA VAL A 625 -13.46 -8.88 9.34
C VAL A 625 -13.73 -9.60 10.66
N LYS A 626 -12.70 -9.80 11.50
CA LYS A 626 -12.83 -10.47 12.81
C LYS A 626 -13.81 -9.74 13.75
N ASP A 627 -13.76 -8.41 13.78
CA ASP A 627 -14.64 -7.58 14.62
C ASP A 627 -16.01 -7.26 13.98
N LYS A 628 -16.29 -7.82 12.79
CA LYS A 628 -17.55 -7.68 12.04
C LYS A 628 -17.84 -6.28 11.48
N ARG A 629 -16.88 -5.35 11.46
CA ARG A 629 -17.00 -4.06 10.73
C ARG A 629 -17.02 -4.27 9.20
N ILE A 630 -16.41 -5.34 8.71
CA ILE A 630 -16.56 -5.86 7.35
C ILE A 630 -17.40 -7.13 7.41
N LYS A 631 -18.58 -7.10 6.78
CA LYS A 631 -19.54 -8.22 6.81
C LYS A 631 -19.16 -9.36 5.87
N ASP A 632 -18.66 -9.03 4.68
CA ASP A 632 -18.36 -10.03 3.65
C ASP A 632 -16.91 -10.49 3.75
N LYS A 633 -16.73 -11.78 4.09
CA LYS A 633 -15.42 -12.42 4.24
C LYS A 633 -14.67 -12.57 2.92
N LYS A 634 -15.31 -12.32 1.77
CA LYS A 634 -14.65 -12.33 0.46
C LYS A 634 -13.88 -11.05 0.16
N ILE A 635 -14.10 -9.96 0.89
CA ILE A 635 -13.40 -8.68 0.64
C ILE A 635 -11.87 -8.82 0.73
N PRO A 636 -11.28 -9.43 1.78
CA PRO A 636 -9.84 -9.63 1.82
C PRO A 636 -9.31 -10.45 0.63
N ILE A 637 -10.04 -11.51 0.24
CA ILE A 637 -9.67 -12.37 -0.89
C ILE A 637 -9.70 -11.57 -2.20
N MET A 638 -10.75 -10.77 -2.41
CA MET A 638 -10.89 -9.90 -3.58
C MET A 638 -9.77 -8.85 -3.65
N LEU A 639 -9.40 -8.22 -2.53
CA LEU A 639 -8.30 -7.26 -2.51
C LEU A 639 -6.97 -7.93 -2.90
N ASN A 640 -6.65 -9.08 -2.30
CA ASN A 640 -5.48 -9.88 -2.66
C ASN A 640 -5.45 -10.20 -4.17
N ASN A 641 -6.55 -10.74 -4.70
CA ASN A 641 -6.66 -11.11 -6.10
C ASN A 641 -6.58 -9.92 -7.05
N TYR A 642 -7.18 -8.79 -6.68
CA TYR A 642 -7.13 -7.57 -7.49
C TYR A 642 -5.69 -7.07 -7.65
N PHE A 643 -4.94 -6.97 -6.56
CA PHE A 643 -3.56 -6.48 -6.62
C PHE A 643 -2.60 -7.52 -7.20
N TYR A 644 -2.88 -8.82 -7.03
CA TYR A 644 -2.23 -9.89 -7.77
C TYR A 644 -2.44 -9.73 -9.29
N ASP A 645 -3.69 -9.53 -9.73
CA ASP A 645 -4.03 -9.29 -11.14
C ASP A 645 -3.33 -8.05 -11.71
N MET A 646 -3.27 -6.95 -10.95
CA MET A 646 -2.55 -5.73 -11.37
C MET A 646 -1.06 -5.99 -11.58
N ARG A 647 -0.43 -6.75 -10.67
CA ARG A 647 0.98 -7.14 -10.79
C ARG A 647 1.19 -8.00 -12.03
N GLU A 648 0.39 -9.05 -12.21
CA GLU A 648 0.50 -9.93 -13.38
C GLU A 648 0.30 -9.19 -14.69
N LEU A 649 -0.67 -8.27 -14.76
CA LEU A 649 -0.90 -7.46 -15.95
C LEU A 649 0.33 -6.61 -16.29
N LEU A 650 0.87 -5.89 -15.30
CA LEU A 650 2.06 -5.06 -15.48
C LEU A 650 3.29 -5.89 -15.87
N GLU A 651 3.41 -7.10 -15.35
CA GLU A 651 4.49 -8.04 -15.70
C GLU A 651 4.37 -8.51 -17.16
N LYS A 652 3.17 -8.94 -17.60
CA LYS A 652 2.89 -9.38 -18.97
C LYS A 652 3.03 -8.27 -20.02
N LEU A 653 2.74 -7.02 -19.63
CA LEU A 653 2.90 -5.86 -20.51
C LEU A 653 4.36 -5.46 -20.72
N ARG A 654 5.25 -5.77 -19.77
CA ARG A 654 6.66 -5.37 -19.80
C ARG A 654 7.40 -5.77 -21.09
N PRO A 655 7.34 -7.03 -21.58
CA PRO A 655 8.00 -7.42 -22.82
C PRO A 655 7.40 -6.77 -24.09
N LYS A 656 6.20 -6.18 -23.98
CA LYS A 656 5.49 -5.54 -25.10
C LYS A 656 5.82 -4.04 -25.21
N MET A 657 6.48 -3.47 -24.21
CA MET A 657 6.80 -2.04 -24.10
C MET A 657 8.22 -1.69 -24.55
N LYS A 658 8.40 -0.49 -25.12
CA LYS A 658 9.73 0.07 -25.37
C LYS A 658 10.34 0.61 -24.08
N LYS A 659 11.67 0.54 -23.98
CA LYS A 659 12.42 1.25 -22.93
C LYS A 659 12.04 2.74 -22.94
N GLY A 660 11.71 3.29 -21.78
CA GLY A 660 11.18 4.65 -21.63
C GLY A 660 9.67 4.80 -21.92
N ALA A 661 8.93 3.69 -22.06
CA ALA A 661 7.48 3.72 -22.12
C ALA A 661 6.89 4.32 -20.82
N ILE A 662 5.81 5.07 -20.96
CA ILE A 662 5.13 5.74 -19.84
C ILE A 662 3.80 5.06 -19.59
N ILE A 663 3.47 4.80 -18.33
CA ILE A 663 2.26 4.09 -17.92
C ILE A 663 1.50 5.03 -16.99
N SER A 664 0.30 5.44 -17.38
CA SER A 664 -0.58 6.30 -16.59
C SER A 664 -1.85 5.52 -16.26
N ILE A 665 -2.02 5.18 -14.97
CA ILE A 665 -3.15 4.38 -14.48
C ILE A 665 -4.03 5.28 -13.61
N ILE A 666 -5.24 5.56 -14.08
CA ILE A 666 -6.25 6.30 -13.32
C ILE A 666 -6.93 5.33 -12.36
N VAL A 667 -6.86 5.60 -11.05
CA VAL A 667 -7.45 4.73 -10.02
C VAL A 667 -8.09 5.52 -8.89
N GLY A 668 -9.17 4.96 -8.34
CA GLY A 668 -9.81 5.45 -7.13
C GLY A 668 -9.43 4.63 -5.89
N ASN A 669 -9.06 5.32 -4.82
CA ASN A 669 -8.91 4.71 -3.50
C ASN A 669 -10.27 4.37 -2.90
N SER A 670 -10.34 3.24 -2.19
CA SER A 670 -11.58 2.73 -1.58
C SER A 670 -11.44 2.62 -0.07
N ALA A 671 -12.52 2.24 0.63
CA ALA A 671 -12.45 2.02 2.07
C ALA A 671 -13.41 0.91 2.52
N TYR A 672 -12.92 0.10 3.46
CA TYR A 672 -13.64 -1.04 4.03
C TYR A 672 -13.47 -1.07 5.54
N GLY A 673 -14.58 -1.10 6.27
CA GLY A 673 -14.55 -1.18 7.75
C GLY A 673 -13.79 -0.04 8.44
N GLY A 674 -13.68 1.13 7.78
CA GLY A 674 -12.91 2.29 8.26
C GLY A 674 -11.44 2.29 7.83
N VAL A 675 -10.95 1.25 7.16
CA VAL A 675 -9.59 1.18 6.61
C VAL A 675 -9.62 1.64 5.16
N VAL A 676 -8.81 2.66 4.82
CA VAL A 676 -8.63 3.11 3.44
C VAL A 676 -7.69 2.15 2.71
N ILE A 677 -8.03 1.82 1.47
CA ILE A 677 -7.19 1.07 0.54
C ILE A 677 -6.57 2.09 -0.44
N PRO A 678 -5.30 2.48 -0.23
CA PRO A 678 -4.59 3.40 -1.11
C PRO A 678 -4.13 2.67 -2.38
N THR A 679 -5.08 2.34 -3.24
CA THR A 679 -4.86 1.65 -4.53
C THR A 679 -3.78 2.33 -5.36
N ASP A 680 -3.74 3.66 -5.36
CA ASP A 680 -2.73 4.45 -6.07
C ASP A 680 -1.30 4.14 -5.59
N GLU A 681 -1.07 4.18 -4.28
CA GLU A 681 0.22 3.86 -3.68
C GLU A 681 0.60 2.39 -3.84
N ILE A 682 -0.35 1.46 -3.66
CA ILE A 682 -0.11 0.02 -3.82
C ILE A 682 0.31 -0.29 -5.27
N ILE A 683 -0.36 0.27 -6.28
CA ILE A 683 0.04 0.10 -7.70
C ILE A 683 1.42 0.71 -7.96
N GLY A 684 1.71 1.87 -7.38
CA GLY A 684 3.03 2.51 -7.50
C GLY A 684 4.15 1.61 -6.96
N VAL A 685 3.88 0.93 -5.84
CA VAL A 685 4.78 -0.01 -5.18
C VAL A 685 4.93 -1.32 -5.98
N ILE A 686 3.85 -1.89 -6.49
CA ILE A 686 3.88 -3.03 -7.43
C ILE A 686 4.73 -2.69 -8.67
N GLY A 687 4.58 -1.48 -9.21
CA GLY A 687 5.40 -1.02 -10.33
C GLY A 687 6.90 -1.06 -10.00
N LYS A 688 7.30 -0.55 -8.83
CA LYS A 688 8.70 -0.56 -8.40
C LYS A 688 9.26 -1.98 -8.27
N SER A 689 8.52 -2.89 -7.64
CA SER A 689 8.98 -4.28 -7.46
C SER A 689 9.14 -5.01 -8.79
N LEU A 690 8.38 -4.64 -9.81
CA LEU A 690 8.52 -5.13 -11.18
C LEU A 690 9.61 -4.40 -12.00
N GLY A 691 10.39 -3.49 -11.39
CA GLY A 691 11.48 -2.76 -12.04
C GLY A 691 11.04 -1.55 -12.87
N TYR A 692 9.83 -1.04 -12.68
CA TYR A 692 9.43 0.26 -13.22
C TYR A 692 9.88 1.39 -12.30
N GLN A 693 10.21 2.55 -12.88
CA GLN A 693 10.39 3.77 -12.12
C GLN A 693 9.01 4.39 -11.83
N LEU A 694 8.66 4.59 -10.55
CA LEU A 694 7.53 5.44 -10.18
C LEU A 694 7.92 6.90 -10.43
N VAL A 695 7.23 7.54 -11.38
CA VAL A 695 7.48 8.94 -11.78
C VAL A 695 6.79 9.89 -10.81
N GLU A 696 5.48 9.73 -10.63
CA GLU A 696 4.65 10.58 -9.76
C GLU A 696 3.27 9.94 -9.52
N ILE A 697 2.57 10.41 -8.49
CA ILE A 697 1.14 10.13 -8.28
C ILE A 697 0.40 11.47 -8.28
N ILE A 698 -0.44 11.71 -9.29
CA ILE A 698 -1.18 12.97 -9.40
C ILE A 698 -2.54 12.80 -8.74
N LYS A 699 -2.84 13.59 -7.71
CA LYS A 699 -4.18 13.64 -7.12
C LYS A 699 -5.10 14.43 -8.05
N ALA A 700 -6.10 13.75 -8.63
CA ALA A 700 -7.05 14.37 -9.55
C ALA A 700 -8.25 14.96 -8.80
N ARG A 701 -8.89 14.20 -7.91
CA ARG A 701 -10.02 14.71 -7.12
C ARG A 701 -10.24 13.93 -5.83
N PRO A 702 -10.82 14.55 -4.79
CA PRO A 702 -11.27 13.80 -3.61
C PRO A 702 -12.42 12.86 -3.97
N LEU A 703 -12.42 11.68 -3.36
CA LEU A 703 -13.52 10.72 -3.39
C LEU A 703 -14.34 10.78 -2.10
N ARG A 704 -15.56 10.27 -2.17
CA ARG A 704 -16.41 10.04 -1.01
C ARG A 704 -16.85 8.59 -1.02
N THR A 705 -16.81 7.96 0.14
CA THR A 705 -17.43 6.65 0.37
C THR A 705 -18.80 6.82 1.02
N SER A 706 -19.46 5.72 1.36
CA SER A 706 -20.77 5.77 2.02
C SER A 706 -20.72 6.56 3.33
N SER A 707 -21.81 7.25 3.68
CA SER A 707 -21.88 8.03 4.92
C SER A 707 -21.59 7.22 6.18
N GLN A 708 -21.81 5.91 6.13
CA GLN A 708 -21.45 4.97 7.21
C GLN A 708 -19.93 4.79 7.31
N GLN A 709 -19.26 4.55 6.18
CA GLN A 709 -17.80 4.45 6.12
C GLN A 709 -17.13 5.77 6.49
N MET A 710 -17.62 6.92 5.99
CA MET A 710 -17.07 8.24 6.31
C MET A 710 -17.05 8.59 7.80
N LYS A 711 -17.95 8.00 8.61
CA LYS A 711 -18.00 8.21 10.06
C LYS A 711 -16.95 7.42 10.84
N ILE A 712 -16.46 6.32 10.27
CA ILE A 712 -15.55 5.39 10.94
C ILE A 712 -14.11 5.47 10.43
N ILE A 713 -13.88 6.17 9.32
CA ILE A 713 -12.54 6.49 8.81
C ILE A 713 -11.94 7.60 9.68
N GLU A 714 -10.70 7.39 10.12
CA GLU A 714 -9.95 8.37 10.91
C GLU A 714 -9.74 9.67 10.11
N GLU A 715 -9.78 10.82 10.77
CA GLU A 715 -9.74 12.12 10.09
C GLU A 715 -8.51 12.27 9.18
N LYS A 716 -7.35 11.81 9.65
CA LYS A 716 -6.08 11.82 8.89
C LYS A 716 -6.15 10.97 7.61
N ASP A 717 -6.91 9.87 7.62
CA ASP A 717 -6.99 8.93 6.50
C ASP A 717 -8.02 9.37 5.45
N LYS A 718 -8.92 10.30 5.78
CA LYS A 718 -9.90 10.84 4.81
C LYS A 718 -9.23 11.53 3.63
N LEU A 719 -8.02 12.07 3.81
CA LEU A 719 -7.24 12.67 2.73
C LEU A 719 -6.74 11.65 1.69
N LEU A 720 -6.67 10.37 2.06
CA LEU A 720 -6.31 9.27 1.17
C LEU A 720 -7.49 8.84 0.27
N LEU A 721 -8.73 9.25 0.57
CA LEU A 721 -9.87 9.01 -0.31
C LEU A 721 -9.82 9.97 -1.49
N ARG A 722 -9.15 9.53 -2.55
CA ARG A 722 -8.95 10.30 -3.78
C ARG A 722 -8.94 9.40 -5.01
N GLU A 723 -9.22 10.02 -6.14
CA GLU A 723 -8.93 9.49 -7.46
C GLU A 723 -7.63 10.13 -7.94
N SER A 724 -6.71 9.28 -8.37
CA SER A 724 -5.33 9.64 -8.68
C SER A 724 -4.89 9.04 -10.01
N ILE A 725 -3.83 9.60 -10.58
CA ILE A 725 -3.15 9.06 -11.76
C ILE A 725 -1.76 8.59 -11.32
N VAL A 726 -1.56 7.28 -11.27
CA VAL A 726 -0.25 6.68 -10.98
C VAL A 726 0.55 6.66 -12.26
N THR A 727 1.70 7.32 -12.27
CA THR A 727 2.59 7.36 -13.44
C THR A 727 3.85 6.54 -13.20
N LEU A 728 4.04 5.49 -13.99
CA LEU A 728 5.25 4.67 -14.03
C LEU A 728 6.00 4.87 -15.34
N LYS A 729 7.30 4.55 -15.33
CA LYS A 729 8.15 4.53 -16.52
C LYS A 729 8.90 3.22 -16.60
N TYR A 730 8.85 2.58 -17.76
CA TYR A 730 9.64 1.38 -18.02
C TYR A 730 11.11 1.76 -18.24
N THR A 731 12.01 1.30 -17.37
CA THR A 731 13.43 1.69 -17.37
C THR A 731 14.35 0.68 -17.99
#